data_AF-A0A085NC13-F1
#
_entry.id   AF-A0A085NC13-F1
#
_cell.length_a   1.000
_cell.length_b   1.000
_cell.length_c   1.000
_cell.angle_alpha   90.00
_cell.angle_beta   90.00
_cell.angle_gamma   90.00
#
_symmetry.space_group_name_H-M   'P 1'
#
loop_
_entity.id
_entity.type
_entity.pdbx_description
1 polymer ?
#
loop_
_entity_poly.entity_id
_entity_poly.type
_entity_poly.pdbx_seq_one_letter_code
_entity_poly.pdbx_strand_id
1 'polypeptide(L)'
;MSESKKKCRQYNAEYLKYGFVASPGNMQAPMCLLCERKFSNASMRPCKMVKHLYSMHPDKASKNLAYFQSLHERFLRRPTLERSFPSTSRTQEHDGLLASYNISLLIAKSGKAHTIGEELLIPVISEVLNTVLHTPAADVIKKVSLSNDTVQRRIDDMAADVEQTLCEFLKTTQFSLQLDESILPGNEALLLAYVRFIKAEQMVQEMLFAKELITDTRGESIFQVLKDFCEEKEIPLSNITAVATDGAPAMTGRQRGFIAHLKQVVPDIVAVHCVIHREHLAAKRLSNRLNSSLQLVINAINRIKSNPLNDRLFKQLCEESDAEYKRLLLHTEVRWLSKGACLTRFYCLFKAVLEFFSSHDNALCENLRRRESDIAYLADLYFKFNEMNLLLQGDELNLITTRAAVCGFVRKLPLFRRNLARRELGQFPNLCALQKKVEIKDDDVEAYCQHLDMLHHDLSVRYEDIFGMEVPSWVIDPFSAADAAELELQEELVELQANEELKVKFLKNGYQAFWLQRGIAESYPGLWNIVRKLLLAFPSTYLAERGFSVVADLLTKKRNRLQIAKRGDLRLRLTNFKPNVQNNNTVQRRIDEMSADVENMLCNVLRTEEFSLQVDESTLPQNEALLLAYVRFIKEGKLVQELLFARELLTDTRGESIFRIVQDFFKEKEIPLTNVIAVATDGTPSMLGRHRGFLSYLKEKVPDLLAVHCVIHRQHLVAKRLSDRLHRSLQYVITAVNKIKSSALRERLFSQLCEENDEDFKRLLLHTEFLETEDTELRDNVEKSRADIDYMSDLYFKFNEMNLRLQRDQLNLIKVKTVVTAFIGKLAIFGQNLGRGEYRQFPNLNDLKENVGLPDDVVRSFCDHLSMLHEDMCERYKDILSMMIPDWVLDPFTSLAGVEVAYQEELIEMQANEELKPKIKGGYTSFWLQQEIRQLYPRLWNVAKKFLIPFPSSYLVERGFSA
;
A
#
# COMPACT_ATOMS: atom_id res chain seq x y z
N MET A 1 64.93 -10.78 -3.62
CA MET A 1 64.91 -11.77 -4.73
C MET A 1 63.50 -11.81 -5.30
N SER A 2 63.32 -11.85 -6.61
CA SER A 2 61.99 -11.89 -7.25
C SER A 2 61.31 -13.24 -7.04
N GLU A 3 60.10 -13.26 -6.47
CA GLU A 3 59.28 -14.47 -6.48
C GLU A 3 58.91 -14.85 -7.93
N SER A 4 59.28 -16.06 -8.33
CA SER A 4 58.95 -16.57 -9.65
C SER A 4 57.45 -16.85 -9.75
N LYS A 5 56.73 -16.10 -10.60
CA LYS A 5 55.32 -16.38 -10.92
C LYS A 5 55.17 -17.84 -11.36
N LYS A 6 54.56 -18.68 -10.51
CA LYS A 6 54.25 -20.08 -10.84
C LYS A 6 53.29 -20.10 -12.04
N LYS A 7 53.77 -20.57 -13.20
CA LYS A 7 52.95 -20.74 -14.41
C LYS A 7 51.81 -21.73 -14.13
N CYS A 8 50.61 -21.21 -13.91
CA CYS A 8 49.38 -22.01 -13.84
C CYS A 8 49.07 -22.56 -15.24
N ARG A 9 48.77 -23.85 -15.35
CA ARG A 9 48.36 -24.49 -16.60
C ARG A 9 46.84 -24.46 -16.71
N GLN A 10 46.31 -23.98 -17.82
CA GLN A 10 44.89 -24.14 -18.10
C GLN A 10 44.59 -25.58 -18.52
N TYR A 11 43.36 -26.02 -18.23
CA TYR A 11 42.86 -27.33 -18.64
C TYR A 11 42.74 -27.38 -20.18
N ASN A 12 43.13 -28.50 -20.78
CA ASN A 12 43.02 -28.74 -22.23
C ASN A 12 42.10 -29.95 -22.47
N ALA A 13 41.16 -29.82 -23.41
CA ALA A 13 40.23 -30.88 -23.81
C ALA A 13 40.94 -32.19 -24.22
N GLU A 14 42.15 -32.12 -24.75
CA GLU A 14 42.98 -33.30 -25.06
C GLU A 14 43.25 -34.20 -23.85
N TYR A 15 43.20 -33.69 -22.61
CA TYR A 15 43.44 -34.52 -21.42
C TYR A 15 42.37 -35.60 -21.19
N LEU A 16 41.24 -35.51 -21.90
CA LEU A 16 40.24 -36.58 -21.98
C LEU A 16 40.82 -37.89 -22.53
N LYS A 17 41.84 -37.83 -23.40
CA LYS A 17 42.54 -39.03 -23.92
C LYS A 17 43.32 -39.81 -22.85
N TYR A 18 43.50 -39.21 -21.67
CA TYR A 18 44.08 -39.83 -20.48
C TYR A 18 43.04 -40.10 -19.38
N GLY A 19 41.75 -39.89 -19.66
CA GLY A 19 40.65 -40.09 -18.71
C GLY A 19 40.45 -38.96 -17.70
N PHE A 20 40.91 -37.73 -17.99
CA PHE A 20 40.74 -36.58 -17.10
C PHE A 20 39.78 -35.52 -17.66
N VAL A 21 39.09 -34.82 -16.77
CA VAL A 21 38.18 -33.68 -17.04
C VAL A 21 38.45 -32.52 -16.08
N ALA A 22 37.85 -31.35 -16.34
CA ALA A 22 37.87 -30.25 -15.38
C ALA A 22 36.95 -30.56 -14.18
N SER A 23 37.37 -30.20 -12.97
CA SER A 23 36.58 -30.46 -11.75
C SER A 23 35.30 -29.57 -11.72
N PRO A 24 34.09 -30.12 -11.45
CA PRO A 24 32.81 -29.38 -11.51
C PRO A 24 32.63 -28.16 -10.59
N GLY A 25 33.59 -27.84 -9.72
CA GLY A 25 33.63 -26.61 -8.93
C GLY A 25 34.96 -25.85 -8.98
N ASN A 26 35.89 -26.26 -9.85
CA ASN A 26 37.15 -25.55 -10.10
C ASN A 26 37.71 -25.97 -11.47
N MET A 27 37.50 -25.13 -12.49
CA MET A 27 37.95 -25.38 -13.87
C MET A 27 39.49 -25.42 -14.02
N GLN A 28 40.26 -24.99 -13.01
CA GLN A 28 41.73 -25.00 -13.03
C GLN A 28 42.34 -26.24 -12.33
N ALA A 29 41.53 -27.24 -11.97
CA ALA A 29 41.95 -28.49 -11.35
C ALA A 29 41.46 -29.71 -12.17
N PRO A 30 42.33 -30.64 -12.58
CA PRO A 30 41.90 -31.85 -13.29
C PRO A 30 41.36 -32.90 -12.31
N MET A 31 40.32 -33.62 -12.74
CA MET A 31 39.69 -34.74 -12.06
C MET A 31 39.79 -35.98 -12.94
N CYS A 32 40.11 -37.14 -12.36
CA CYS A 32 40.10 -38.42 -13.09
C CYS A 32 38.66 -38.96 -13.19
N LEU A 33 38.19 -39.32 -14.39
CA LEU A 33 36.84 -39.88 -14.61
C LEU A 33 36.65 -41.30 -14.06
N LEU A 34 37.74 -42.02 -13.78
CA LEU A 34 37.68 -43.42 -13.32
C LEU A 34 37.64 -43.56 -11.79
N CYS A 35 38.17 -42.59 -11.04
CA CYS A 35 38.16 -42.59 -9.57
C CYS A 35 37.66 -41.29 -8.93
N GLU A 36 37.22 -40.32 -9.74
CA GLU A 36 36.63 -39.04 -9.33
C GLU A 36 37.53 -38.15 -8.43
N ARG A 37 38.80 -38.54 -8.24
CA ARG A 37 39.80 -37.79 -7.46
C ARG A 37 40.20 -36.51 -8.19
N LYS A 38 40.13 -35.39 -7.47
CA LYS A 38 40.64 -34.07 -7.88
C LYS A 38 42.14 -33.97 -7.61
N PHE A 39 42.90 -33.39 -8.53
CA PHE A 39 44.34 -33.17 -8.40
C PHE A 39 44.69 -31.68 -8.46
N SER A 40 45.87 -31.32 -7.94
CA SER A 40 46.39 -29.96 -8.05
C SER A 40 46.86 -29.64 -9.48
N ASN A 41 46.95 -28.35 -9.83
CA ASN A 41 47.35 -27.88 -11.16
C ASN A 41 48.70 -28.44 -11.63
N ALA A 42 49.64 -28.66 -10.70
CA ALA A 42 50.96 -29.26 -10.95
C ALA A 42 50.92 -30.73 -11.44
N SER A 43 49.74 -31.36 -11.44
CA SER A 43 49.46 -32.69 -12.01
C SER A 43 48.93 -32.65 -13.44
N MET A 44 48.62 -31.48 -14.03
CA MET A 44 48.35 -31.30 -15.47
C MET A 44 49.63 -31.42 -16.35
N ARG A 45 50.53 -32.36 -16.02
CA ARG A 45 51.59 -32.79 -16.92
C ARG A 45 51.13 -34.12 -17.54
N PRO A 46 51.06 -34.28 -18.88
CA PRO A 46 50.60 -35.52 -19.50
C PRO A 46 51.28 -36.77 -18.95
N CYS A 47 52.60 -36.73 -18.72
CA CYS A 47 53.34 -37.83 -18.10
C CYS A 47 52.85 -38.23 -16.68
N LYS A 48 52.32 -37.30 -15.88
CA LYS A 48 51.73 -37.59 -14.57
C LYS A 48 50.31 -38.16 -14.68
N MET A 49 49.50 -37.65 -15.62
CA MET A 49 48.16 -38.17 -15.91
C MET A 49 48.23 -39.61 -16.45
N VAL A 50 49.14 -39.86 -17.40
CA VAL A 50 49.48 -41.20 -17.89
C VAL A 50 49.98 -42.09 -16.74
N LYS A 51 50.93 -41.63 -15.91
CA LYS A 51 51.41 -42.42 -14.77
C LYS A 51 50.29 -42.79 -13.80
N HIS A 52 49.37 -41.88 -13.49
CA HIS A 52 48.19 -42.16 -12.66
C HIS A 52 47.28 -43.22 -13.31
N LEU A 53 46.99 -43.09 -14.61
CA LEU A 53 46.17 -44.05 -15.34
C LEU A 53 46.78 -45.46 -15.31
N TYR A 54 48.08 -45.58 -15.60
CA TYR A 54 48.78 -46.88 -15.54
C TYR A 54 48.95 -47.43 -14.12
N SER A 55 49.09 -46.59 -13.08
CA SER A 55 49.33 -47.06 -11.71
C SER A 55 48.06 -47.35 -10.90
N MET A 56 46.96 -46.63 -11.16
CA MET A 56 45.70 -46.77 -10.43
C MET A 56 44.60 -47.48 -11.23
N HIS A 57 44.71 -47.49 -12.56
CA HIS A 57 43.71 -48.05 -13.48
C HIS A 57 44.38 -48.88 -14.60
N PRO A 58 45.28 -49.83 -14.28
CA PRO A 58 46.07 -50.57 -15.28
C PRO A 58 45.20 -51.32 -16.30
N ASP A 59 44.04 -51.81 -15.86
CA ASP A 59 43.02 -52.50 -16.65
C ASP A 59 42.26 -51.60 -17.65
N LYS A 60 42.43 -50.26 -17.55
CA LYS A 60 41.85 -49.25 -18.43
C LYS A 60 42.90 -48.41 -19.18
N ALA A 61 44.19 -48.63 -18.92
CA ALA A 61 45.28 -47.84 -19.50
C ALA A 61 45.45 -48.00 -21.03
N SER A 62 44.92 -49.08 -21.61
CA SER A 62 44.90 -49.34 -23.06
C SER A 62 43.64 -48.85 -23.78
N LYS A 63 42.72 -48.16 -23.10
CA LYS A 63 41.47 -47.66 -23.70
C LYS A 63 41.70 -46.37 -24.51
N ASN A 64 40.98 -46.25 -25.62
CA ASN A 64 41.09 -45.12 -26.54
C ASN A 64 40.18 -43.94 -26.14
N LEU A 65 40.31 -42.81 -26.86
CA LEU A 65 39.55 -41.58 -26.59
C LEU A 65 38.03 -41.80 -26.61
N ALA A 66 37.51 -42.64 -27.52
CA ALA A 66 36.06 -42.91 -27.63
C ALA A 66 35.49 -43.56 -26.36
N TYR A 67 36.25 -44.43 -25.69
CA TYR A 67 35.87 -44.97 -24.38
C TYR A 67 35.74 -43.86 -23.33
N PHE A 68 36.70 -42.94 -23.25
CA PHE A 68 36.65 -41.84 -22.29
C PHE A 68 35.59 -40.78 -22.62
N GLN A 69 35.29 -40.56 -23.91
CA GLN A 69 34.17 -39.72 -24.34
C GLN A 69 32.81 -40.29 -23.89
N SER A 70 32.55 -41.59 -24.15
CA SER A 70 31.31 -42.23 -23.68
C SER A 70 31.21 -42.29 -22.15
N LEU A 71 32.33 -42.47 -21.44
CA LEU A 71 32.37 -42.41 -19.98
C LEU A 71 32.08 -40.99 -19.45
N HIS A 72 32.61 -39.96 -20.11
CA HIS A 72 32.36 -38.56 -19.76
C HIS A 72 30.89 -38.17 -19.99
N GLU A 73 30.29 -38.56 -21.11
CA GLU A 73 28.86 -38.35 -21.33
C GLU A 73 28.01 -39.09 -20.29
N ARG A 74 28.39 -40.33 -19.93
CA ARG A 74 27.70 -41.09 -18.89
C ARG A 74 27.88 -40.49 -17.49
N PHE A 75 28.97 -39.77 -17.24
CA PHE A 75 29.20 -38.98 -16.03
C PHE A 75 28.35 -37.71 -16.01
N LEU A 76 28.27 -36.97 -17.13
CA LEU A 76 27.38 -35.79 -17.28
C LEU A 76 25.89 -36.15 -17.19
N ARG A 77 25.51 -37.35 -17.63
CA ARG A 77 24.14 -37.89 -17.53
C ARG A 77 23.87 -38.61 -16.20
N ARG A 78 24.85 -38.71 -15.29
CA ARG A 78 24.69 -39.39 -14.00
C ARG A 78 23.89 -38.48 -13.05
N PRO A 79 22.80 -38.96 -12.42
CA PRO A 79 22.12 -38.16 -11.40
C PRO A 79 23.08 -37.92 -10.24
N THR A 80 23.42 -36.66 -9.97
CA THR A 80 23.99 -36.28 -8.66
C THR A 80 22.94 -36.53 -7.58
N LEU A 81 23.40 -36.94 -6.39
CA LEU A 81 22.53 -37.34 -5.26
C LEU A 81 21.52 -36.26 -4.80
N GLU A 82 21.73 -35.01 -5.21
CA GLU A 82 20.77 -33.89 -5.04
C GLU A 82 19.43 -34.11 -5.76
N ARG A 83 19.36 -35.01 -6.76
CA ARG A 83 18.13 -35.37 -7.49
C ARG A 83 17.40 -36.61 -6.97
N SER A 84 17.90 -37.25 -5.91
CA SER A 84 17.29 -38.46 -5.33
C SER A 84 16.31 -38.17 -4.17
N PHE A 85 16.23 -36.93 -3.69
CA PHE A 85 15.05 -36.44 -3.00
C PHE A 85 14.01 -36.00 -4.05
N PRO A 86 12.71 -36.29 -3.88
CA PRO A 86 11.70 -35.95 -4.87
C PRO A 86 11.52 -34.42 -4.96
N SER A 87 12.22 -33.80 -5.91
CA SER A 87 12.06 -32.38 -6.24
C SER A 87 10.70 -32.06 -6.89
N THR A 88 9.86 -33.08 -7.13
CA THR A 88 8.47 -32.94 -7.61
C THR A 88 7.59 -32.15 -6.64
N SER A 89 7.79 -32.19 -5.32
CA SER A 89 7.08 -31.30 -4.39
C SER A 89 7.48 -29.84 -4.58
N ARG A 90 8.79 -29.55 -4.50
CA ARG A 90 9.36 -28.19 -4.62
C ARG A 90 9.09 -27.51 -5.96
N THR A 91 8.94 -28.28 -7.04
CA THR A 91 8.61 -27.72 -8.36
C THR A 91 7.11 -27.48 -8.51
N GLN A 92 6.25 -28.32 -7.90
CA GLN A 92 4.79 -28.11 -7.91
C GLN A 92 4.32 -26.97 -6.99
N GLU A 93 5.01 -26.72 -5.86
CA GLU A 93 4.72 -25.56 -5.01
C GLU A 93 5.05 -24.24 -5.73
N HIS A 94 6.17 -24.21 -6.46
CA HIS A 94 6.56 -23.09 -7.31
C HIS A 94 5.51 -22.77 -8.39
N ASP A 95 4.97 -23.79 -9.06
CA ASP A 95 3.97 -23.62 -10.11
C ASP A 95 2.62 -23.14 -9.56
N GLY A 96 2.23 -23.57 -8.36
CA GLY A 96 1.04 -23.06 -7.67
C GLY A 96 1.17 -21.60 -7.26
N LEU A 97 2.32 -21.21 -6.69
CA LEU A 97 2.62 -19.82 -6.32
C LEU A 97 2.59 -18.90 -7.56
N LEU A 98 3.22 -19.32 -8.66
CA LEU A 98 3.23 -18.64 -9.95
C LEU A 98 1.82 -18.50 -10.54
N ALA A 99 1.03 -19.58 -10.52
CA ALA A 99 -0.36 -19.56 -10.97
C ALA A 99 -1.19 -18.51 -10.20
N SER A 100 -1.07 -18.46 -8.86
CA SER A 100 -1.80 -17.46 -8.07
C SER A 100 -1.37 -16.01 -8.32
N TYR A 101 -0.08 -15.71 -8.55
CA TYR A 101 0.32 -14.35 -8.95
C TYR A 101 -0.28 -13.98 -10.30
N ASN A 102 -0.24 -14.90 -11.28
CA ASN A 102 -0.86 -14.69 -12.59
C ASN A 102 -2.38 -14.49 -12.50
N ILE A 103 -3.08 -15.26 -11.65
CA ILE A 103 -4.52 -15.11 -11.43
C ILE A 103 -4.81 -13.77 -10.70
N SER A 104 -4.02 -13.39 -9.70
CA SER A 104 -4.14 -12.10 -9.01
C SER A 104 -3.94 -10.92 -9.97
N LEU A 105 -3.00 -11.04 -10.93
CA LEU A 105 -2.81 -10.06 -12.00
C LEU A 105 -4.05 -9.96 -12.91
N LEU A 106 -4.69 -11.08 -13.25
CA LEU A 106 -5.95 -11.09 -14.00
C LEU A 106 -7.12 -10.46 -13.21
N ILE A 107 -7.19 -10.67 -11.89
CA ILE A 107 -8.18 -10.03 -11.01
C ILE A 107 -7.98 -8.50 -11.01
N ALA A 108 -6.74 -8.02 -10.84
CA ALA A 108 -6.42 -6.60 -10.91
C ALA A 108 -6.72 -5.99 -12.28
N LYS A 109 -6.26 -6.62 -13.37
CA LYS A 109 -6.52 -6.18 -14.76
C LYS A 109 -8.01 -6.09 -15.09
N SER A 110 -8.83 -7.00 -14.56
CA SER A 110 -10.28 -6.99 -14.74
C SER A 110 -11.04 -6.09 -13.73
N GLY A 111 -10.34 -5.47 -12.78
CA GLY A 111 -10.90 -4.57 -11.77
C GLY A 111 -11.85 -5.23 -10.76
N LYS A 112 -11.85 -6.57 -10.66
CA LYS A 112 -12.78 -7.33 -9.83
C LYS A 112 -12.37 -7.29 -8.35
N ALA A 113 -13.34 -7.46 -7.46
CA ALA A 113 -13.07 -7.60 -6.02
C ALA A 113 -12.17 -8.80 -5.75
N HIS A 114 -11.26 -8.69 -4.77
CA HIS A 114 -10.29 -9.73 -4.45
C HIS A 114 -10.95 -11.04 -4.01
N THR A 115 -12.11 -10.97 -3.35
CA THR A 115 -12.95 -12.11 -2.95
C THR A 115 -13.37 -13.02 -4.11
N ILE A 116 -13.32 -12.57 -5.37
CA ILE A 116 -13.61 -13.42 -6.54
C ILE A 116 -12.67 -14.64 -6.64
N GLY A 117 -11.48 -14.55 -6.03
CA GLY A 117 -10.57 -15.69 -5.86
C GLY A 117 -11.23 -16.86 -5.14
N GLU A 118 -11.88 -16.59 -4.02
CA GLU A 118 -12.56 -17.56 -3.16
C GLU A 118 -13.97 -17.88 -3.67
N GLU A 119 -14.78 -16.84 -3.94
CA GLU A 119 -16.21 -16.96 -4.26
C GLU A 119 -16.49 -17.70 -5.58
N LEU A 120 -15.56 -17.64 -6.55
CA LEU A 120 -15.78 -18.12 -7.90
C LEU A 120 -14.60 -18.90 -8.49
N LEU A 121 -13.38 -18.38 -8.40
CA LEU A 121 -12.24 -18.98 -9.10
C LEU A 121 -11.81 -20.30 -8.48
N ILE A 122 -11.75 -20.42 -7.15
CA ILE A 122 -11.51 -21.70 -6.46
C ILE A 122 -12.59 -22.75 -6.81
N PRO A 123 -13.90 -22.48 -6.71
CA PRO A 123 -14.96 -23.39 -7.18
C PRO A 123 -14.81 -23.83 -8.64
N VAL A 124 -14.52 -22.90 -9.56
CA VAL A 124 -14.34 -23.21 -10.99
C VAL A 124 -13.11 -24.10 -11.23
N ILE A 125 -11.99 -23.81 -10.55
CA ILE A 125 -10.78 -24.65 -10.60
C ILE A 125 -11.09 -26.06 -10.06
N SER A 126 -11.85 -26.15 -8.97
CA SER A 126 -12.29 -27.43 -8.39
C SER A 126 -13.10 -28.26 -9.37
N GLU A 127 -14.11 -27.66 -9.99
CA GLU A 127 -14.99 -28.35 -10.94
C GLU A 127 -14.22 -28.87 -12.16
N VAL A 128 -13.33 -28.06 -12.74
CA VAL A 128 -12.49 -28.47 -13.88
C VAL A 128 -11.53 -29.61 -13.50
N LEU A 129 -10.90 -29.55 -12.32
CA LEU A 129 -10.00 -30.60 -11.84
C LEU A 129 -10.74 -31.94 -11.64
N ASN A 130 -11.92 -31.90 -11.01
CA ASN A 130 -12.70 -33.11 -10.73
C ASN A 130 -13.37 -33.70 -11.99
N THR A 131 -13.92 -32.86 -12.88
CA THR A 131 -14.73 -33.32 -14.03
C THR A 131 -13.96 -33.51 -15.33
N VAL A 132 -12.94 -32.69 -15.61
CA VAL A 132 -12.19 -32.74 -16.89
C VAL A 132 -10.87 -33.47 -16.73
N LEU A 133 -10.17 -33.23 -15.63
CA LEU A 133 -8.84 -33.81 -15.36
C LEU A 133 -8.89 -35.02 -14.43
N HIS A 134 -10.07 -35.33 -13.85
CA HIS A 134 -10.30 -36.42 -12.89
C HIS A 134 -9.26 -36.50 -11.76
N THR A 135 -8.77 -35.34 -11.32
CA THR A 135 -7.72 -35.21 -10.30
C THR A 135 -8.31 -34.59 -9.03
N PRO A 136 -7.99 -35.09 -7.81
CA PRO A 136 -8.48 -34.50 -6.57
C PRO A 136 -8.10 -33.02 -6.45
N ALA A 137 -9.10 -32.13 -6.43
CA ALA A 137 -8.85 -30.69 -6.48
C ALA A 137 -8.14 -30.11 -5.25
N ALA A 138 -8.29 -30.75 -4.08
CA ALA A 138 -7.82 -30.22 -2.79
C ALA A 138 -6.30 -29.90 -2.76
N ASP A 139 -5.47 -30.79 -3.32
CA ASP A 139 -4.00 -30.63 -3.32
C ASP A 139 -3.51 -29.53 -4.27
N VAL A 140 -4.31 -29.17 -5.27
CA VAL A 140 -4.00 -28.09 -6.23
C VAL A 140 -4.52 -26.76 -5.69
N ILE A 141 -5.75 -26.71 -5.17
CA ILE A 141 -6.35 -25.51 -4.58
C ILE A 141 -5.51 -25.02 -3.40
N LYS A 142 -5.02 -25.92 -2.54
CA LYS A 142 -4.15 -25.54 -1.41
C LYS A 142 -2.82 -24.88 -1.87
N LYS A 143 -2.34 -25.18 -3.08
CA LYS A 143 -1.13 -24.57 -3.68
C LYS A 143 -1.43 -23.25 -4.42
N VAL A 144 -2.70 -22.96 -4.72
CA VAL A 144 -3.15 -21.80 -5.51
C VAL A 144 -4.17 -20.96 -4.70
N SER A 145 -3.73 -20.35 -3.60
CA SER A 145 -4.49 -19.29 -2.89
C SER A 145 -4.14 -17.91 -3.46
N LEU A 146 -5.06 -16.99 -3.78
CA LEU A 146 -6.53 -17.05 -3.84
C LEU A 146 -7.30 -17.13 -2.51
N SER A 147 -6.77 -16.53 -1.44
CA SER A 147 -7.64 -15.84 -0.47
C SER A 147 -7.73 -14.34 -0.78
N ASN A 148 -8.72 -13.62 -0.25
CA ASN A 148 -8.89 -12.17 -0.40
C ASN A 148 -7.57 -11.42 -0.13
N ASP A 149 -6.98 -11.66 1.04
CA ASP A 149 -5.76 -10.98 1.48
C ASP A 149 -4.52 -11.44 0.72
N THR A 150 -4.51 -12.71 0.31
CA THR A 150 -3.45 -13.24 -0.56
C THR A 150 -3.46 -12.59 -1.93
N VAL A 151 -4.65 -12.37 -2.52
CA VAL A 151 -4.80 -11.67 -3.80
C VAL A 151 -4.39 -10.20 -3.65
N GLN A 152 -4.84 -9.52 -2.59
CA GLN A 152 -4.44 -8.15 -2.27
C GLN A 152 -2.91 -8.02 -2.17
N ARG A 153 -2.26 -8.87 -1.36
CA ARG A 153 -0.81 -8.81 -1.16
C ARG A 153 -0.02 -9.04 -2.44
N ARG A 154 -0.41 -10.05 -3.24
CA ARG A 154 0.23 -10.33 -4.54
C ARG A 154 0.09 -9.17 -5.52
N ILE A 155 -1.05 -8.46 -5.47
CA ILE A 155 -1.29 -7.25 -6.27
C ILE A 155 -0.38 -6.11 -5.81
N ASP A 156 -0.25 -5.89 -4.49
CA ASP A 156 0.63 -4.87 -3.92
C ASP A 156 2.12 -5.17 -4.25
N ASP A 157 2.58 -6.41 -4.10
CA ASP A 157 3.94 -6.85 -4.47
C ASP A 157 4.26 -6.58 -5.95
N MET A 158 3.36 -6.97 -6.85
CA MET A 158 3.55 -6.79 -8.31
C MET A 158 3.48 -5.32 -8.71
N ALA A 159 2.69 -4.50 -8.01
CA ALA A 159 2.68 -3.06 -8.23
C ALA A 159 3.98 -2.40 -7.78
N ALA A 160 4.56 -2.83 -6.65
CA ALA A 160 5.85 -2.34 -6.17
C ALA A 160 7.00 -2.69 -7.14
N ASP A 161 7.05 -3.91 -7.68
CA ASP A 161 8.02 -4.32 -8.71
C ASP A 161 7.91 -3.47 -10.00
N VAL A 162 6.69 -3.18 -10.46
CA VAL A 162 6.44 -2.30 -11.61
C VAL A 162 6.86 -0.85 -11.32
N GLU A 163 6.57 -0.34 -10.12
CA GLU A 163 7.00 1.00 -9.68
C GLU A 163 8.52 1.10 -9.63
N GLN A 164 9.19 0.14 -8.99
CA GLN A 164 10.65 0.10 -8.88
C GLN A 164 11.31 0.02 -10.26
N THR A 165 10.85 -0.90 -11.11
CA THR A 165 11.36 -1.06 -12.49
C THR A 165 11.22 0.22 -13.32
N LEU A 166 10.12 0.96 -13.13
CA LEU A 166 9.93 2.26 -13.75
C LEU A 166 10.91 3.30 -13.17
N CYS A 167 10.95 3.45 -11.84
CA CYS A 167 11.78 4.46 -11.18
C CYS A 167 13.26 4.29 -11.51
N GLU A 168 13.80 3.06 -11.46
CA GLU A 168 15.17 2.74 -11.84
C GLU A 168 15.50 3.18 -13.29
N PHE A 169 14.55 3.05 -14.21
CA PHE A 169 14.71 3.50 -15.60
C PHE A 169 14.69 5.03 -15.73
N LEU A 170 13.84 5.72 -14.95
CA LEU A 170 13.72 7.18 -14.96
C LEU A 170 14.91 7.91 -14.31
N LYS A 171 15.71 7.24 -13.47
CA LYS A 171 16.98 7.80 -12.94
C LYS A 171 17.95 8.23 -14.03
N THR A 172 18.00 7.46 -15.13
CA THR A 172 18.97 7.64 -16.22
C THR A 172 18.35 8.12 -17.53
N THR A 173 17.02 8.18 -17.63
CA THR A 173 16.30 8.51 -18.86
C THR A 173 15.50 9.80 -18.72
N GLN A 174 15.55 10.65 -19.73
CA GLN A 174 14.69 11.84 -19.82
C GLN A 174 13.25 11.47 -20.18
N PHE A 175 12.29 12.19 -19.60
CA PHE A 175 10.86 11.93 -19.74
C PHE A 175 10.03 13.20 -19.73
N SER A 176 8.83 13.15 -20.30
CA SER A 176 7.79 14.13 -20.03
C SER A 176 6.83 13.64 -18.94
N LEU A 177 6.22 14.59 -18.25
CA LEU A 177 5.30 14.36 -17.14
C LEU A 177 3.89 14.82 -17.54
N GLN A 178 2.87 14.19 -16.98
CA GLN A 178 1.48 14.60 -17.08
C GLN A 178 0.85 14.51 -15.70
N LEU A 179 0.24 15.61 -15.24
CA LEU A 179 -0.36 15.72 -13.90
C LEU A 179 -1.78 16.27 -14.01
N ASP A 180 -2.67 15.70 -13.22
CA ASP A 180 -4.08 16.10 -13.11
C ASP A 180 -4.59 15.67 -11.73
N GLU A 181 -5.45 16.48 -11.10
CA GLU A 181 -6.06 16.21 -9.80
C GLU A 181 -7.59 16.02 -9.91
N SER A 182 -8.15 15.14 -9.09
CA SER A 182 -9.60 14.96 -9.02
C SER A 182 -10.07 14.68 -7.60
N ILE A 183 -11.26 15.17 -7.27
CA ILE A 183 -11.92 14.91 -6.00
C ILE A 183 -12.72 13.60 -6.10
N LEU A 184 -12.41 12.64 -5.24
CA LEU A 184 -13.10 11.36 -5.15
C LEU A 184 -14.44 11.52 -4.40
N PRO A 185 -15.38 10.55 -4.54
CA PRO A 185 -16.67 10.60 -3.84
C PRO A 185 -16.60 10.69 -2.29
N GLY A 186 -15.44 10.38 -1.69
CA GLY A 186 -15.15 10.57 -0.26
C GLY A 186 -14.66 11.97 0.13
N ASN A 187 -14.63 12.93 -0.81
CA ASN A 187 -13.96 14.24 -0.69
C ASN A 187 -12.42 14.19 -0.55
N GLU A 188 -11.81 13.05 -0.83
CA GLU A 188 -10.35 12.89 -0.94
C GLU A 188 -9.86 13.49 -2.27
N ALA A 189 -8.80 14.30 -2.25
CA ALA A 189 -8.19 14.82 -3.47
C ALA A 189 -7.06 13.88 -3.93
N LEU A 190 -7.21 13.27 -5.10
CA LEU A 190 -6.24 12.33 -5.69
C LEU A 190 -5.47 13.00 -6.83
N LEU A 191 -4.14 13.05 -6.70
CA LEU A 191 -3.22 13.47 -7.75
C LEU A 191 -2.72 12.23 -8.52
N LEU A 192 -2.88 12.23 -9.84
CA LEU A 192 -2.35 11.19 -10.72
C LEU A 192 -1.20 11.76 -11.57
N ALA A 193 -0.08 11.02 -11.58
CA ALA A 193 1.09 11.35 -12.38
C ALA A 193 1.37 10.26 -13.41
N TYR A 194 1.55 10.64 -14.67
CA TYR A 194 2.00 9.76 -15.76
C TYR A 194 3.27 10.28 -16.40
N VAL A 195 4.10 9.38 -16.90
CA VAL A 195 5.32 9.71 -17.63
C VAL A 195 5.32 9.14 -19.03
N ARG A 196 5.95 9.85 -19.97
CA ARG A 196 6.27 9.35 -21.32
C ARG A 196 7.77 9.45 -21.55
N PHE A 197 8.37 8.32 -21.92
CA PHE A 197 9.80 8.16 -22.17
C PHE A 197 10.01 7.25 -23.38
N ILE A 198 11.26 7.11 -23.82
CA ILE A 198 11.62 6.24 -24.94
C ILE A 198 12.34 5.02 -24.41
N LYS A 199 11.89 3.83 -24.79
CA LYS A 199 12.47 2.55 -24.39
C LYS A 199 12.43 1.60 -25.59
N ALA A 200 13.59 1.05 -25.96
CA ALA A 200 13.75 0.18 -27.13
C ALA A 200 13.15 0.77 -28.42
N GLU A 201 13.47 2.04 -28.71
CA GLU A 201 13.03 2.77 -29.92
C GLU A 201 11.51 2.96 -30.05
N GLN A 202 10.78 2.81 -28.94
CA GLN A 202 9.33 3.05 -28.86
C GLN A 202 9.01 4.08 -27.78
N MET A 203 7.95 4.88 -28.00
CA MET A 203 7.38 5.71 -26.95
C MET A 203 6.61 4.81 -25.97
N VAL A 204 6.92 4.94 -24.69
CA VAL A 204 6.26 4.21 -23.61
C VAL A 204 5.59 5.21 -22.67
N GLN A 205 4.36 4.89 -22.27
CA GLN A 205 3.56 5.68 -21.33
C GLN A 205 3.19 4.81 -20.14
N GLU A 206 3.43 5.32 -18.93
CA GLU A 206 3.29 4.54 -17.71
C GLU A 206 2.89 5.43 -16.52
N MET A 207 2.18 4.88 -15.53
CA MET A 207 1.78 5.63 -14.34
C MET A 207 2.98 5.79 -13.40
N LEU A 208 3.34 7.04 -13.08
CA LEU A 208 4.43 7.34 -12.15
C LEU A 208 3.99 7.08 -10.72
N PHE A 209 2.89 7.73 -10.28
CA PHE A 209 2.28 7.53 -8.97
C PHE A 209 0.79 7.91 -8.96
N ALA A 210 0.11 7.47 -7.90
CA ALA A 210 -1.17 8.00 -7.44
C ALA A 210 -0.98 8.38 -5.96
N LYS A 211 -1.26 9.64 -5.58
CA LYS A 211 -1.04 10.15 -4.22
C LYS A 211 -2.22 11.01 -3.77
N GLU A 212 -2.62 10.88 -2.51
CA GLU A 212 -3.64 11.72 -1.87
C GLU A 212 -3.03 13.06 -1.44
N LEU A 213 -3.72 14.16 -1.74
CA LEU A 213 -3.38 15.51 -1.28
C LEU A 213 -4.07 15.76 0.07
N ILE A 214 -3.29 15.78 1.15
CA ILE A 214 -3.79 15.73 2.54
C ILE A 214 -4.30 17.09 3.04
N THR A 215 -3.66 18.19 2.63
CA THR A 215 -3.87 19.53 3.19
C THR A 215 -4.67 20.44 2.26
N ASP A 216 -4.19 20.65 1.03
CA ASP A 216 -4.84 21.44 0.00
C ASP A 216 -4.42 21.02 -1.41
N THR A 217 -5.03 21.64 -2.43
CA THR A 217 -4.73 21.42 -3.86
C THR A 217 -3.95 22.59 -4.48
N ARG A 218 -3.09 23.28 -3.70
CA ARG A 218 -2.27 24.39 -4.23
C ARG A 218 -1.09 23.87 -5.06
N GLY A 219 -0.63 24.71 -6.00
CA GLY A 219 0.50 24.39 -6.87
C GLY A 219 1.80 24.06 -6.12
N GLU A 220 2.03 24.72 -4.98
CA GLU A 220 3.13 24.44 -4.06
C GLU A 220 3.04 23.03 -3.46
N SER A 221 1.87 22.64 -2.95
CA SER A 221 1.62 21.30 -2.38
C SER A 221 1.76 20.19 -3.42
N ILE A 222 1.25 20.42 -4.65
CA ILE A 222 1.39 19.50 -5.79
C ILE A 222 2.88 19.37 -6.20
N PHE A 223 3.62 20.48 -6.20
CA PHE A 223 5.06 20.47 -6.48
C PHE A 223 5.83 19.72 -5.39
N GLN A 224 5.50 19.92 -4.11
CA GLN A 224 6.15 19.23 -3.01
C GLN A 224 5.90 17.72 -3.08
N VAL A 225 4.69 17.25 -3.41
CA VAL A 225 4.41 15.80 -3.59
C VAL A 225 5.23 15.20 -4.74
N LEU A 226 5.39 15.91 -5.87
CA LEU A 226 6.27 15.46 -6.95
C LEU A 226 7.74 15.42 -6.50
N LYS A 227 8.20 16.47 -5.80
CA LYS A 227 9.56 16.61 -5.31
C LYS A 227 9.89 15.50 -4.30
N ASP A 228 9.06 15.30 -3.28
CA ASP A 228 9.20 14.26 -2.26
C ASP A 228 9.28 12.87 -2.91
N PHE A 229 8.43 12.58 -3.90
CA PHE A 229 8.49 11.32 -4.64
C PHE A 229 9.78 11.17 -5.43
N CYS A 230 10.23 12.22 -6.13
CA CYS A 230 11.49 12.20 -6.87
C CYS A 230 12.71 12.06 -5.94
N GLU A 231 12.68 12.67 -4.75
CA GLU A 231 13.72 12.52 -3.72
C GLU A 231 13.70 11.11 -3.11
N GLU A 232 12.54 10.59 -2.72
CA GLU A 232 12.34 9.21 -2.21
C GLU A 232 12.87 8.14 -3.19
N LYS A 233 12.63 8.35 -4.49
CA LYS A 233 13.03 7.40 -5.55
C LYS A 233 14.37 7.73 -6.21
N GLU A 234 15.10 8.75 -5.75
CA GLU A 234 16.36 9.25 -6.35
C GLU A 234 16.26 9.57 -7.86
N ILE A 235 15.12 10.10 -8.33
CA ILE A 235 14.91 10.50 -9.72
C ILE A 235 15.29 11.99 -9.89
N PRO A 236 16.28 12.34 -10.71
CA PRO A 236 16.65 13.75 -10.94
C PRO A 236 15.52 14.53 -11.60
N LEU A 237 15.06 15.62 -10.97
CA LEU A 237 14.04 16.52 -11.55
C LEU A 237 14.49 17.11 -12.91
N SER A 238 15.80 17.25 -13.13
CA SER A 238 16.40 17.65 -14.42
C SER A 238 16.12 16.69 -15.58
N ASN A 239 15.63 15.47 -15.31
CA ASN A 239 15.23 14.53 -16.36
C ASN A 239 13.84 14.86 -16.95
N ILE A 240 13.07 15.76 -16.32
CA ILE A 240 11.74 16.17 -16.79
C ILE A 240 11.89 17.22 -17.90
N THR A 241 11.61 16.85 -19.15
CA THR A 241 11.77 17.74 -20.32
C THR A 241 10.52 18.57 -20.63
N ALA A 242 9.35 18.06 -20.27
CA ALA A 242 8.06 18.70 -20.52
C ALA A 242 7.04 18.29 -19.47
N VAL A 243 6.02 19.12 -19.23
CA VAL A 243 4.89 18.79 -18.34
C VAL A 243 3.55 19.23 -18.92
N ALA A 244 2.55 18.36 -18.86
CA ALA A 244 1.16 18.65 -19.24
C ALA A 244 0.24 18.72 -18.02
N THR A 245 -0.61 19.75 -17.96
CA THR A 245 -1.58 20.00 -16.88
C THR A 245 -2.93 20.47 -17.41
N ASP A 246 -3.98 20.37 -16.60
CA ASP A 246 -5.36 20.76 -16.96
C ASP A 246 -5.52 22.26 -17.28
N GLY A 247 -4.64 23.10 -16.72
CA GLY A 247 -4.65 24.56 -16.88
C GLY A 247 -5.15 25.35 -15.67
N ALA A 248 -5.60 24.69 -14.60
CA ALA A 248 -6.12 25.34 -13.40
C ALA A 248 -5.17 26.40 -12.82
N PRO A 249 -5.66 27.41 -12.08
CA PRO A 249 -4.81 28.41 -11.42
C PRO A 249 -3.75 27.81 -10.48
N ALA A 250 -4.03 26.65 -9.87
CA ALA A 250 -3.08 25.88 -9.08
C ALA A 250 -1.94 25.29 -9.92
N MET A 251 -2.18 24.97 -11.19
CA MET A 251 -1.17 24.44 -12.11
C MET A 251 -0.37 25.55 -12.80
N THR A 252 -1.06 26.54 -13.36
CA THR A 252 -0.50 27.56 -14.27
C THR A 252 -0.20 28.92 -13.63
N GLY A 253 -0.57 29.12 -12.36
CA GLY A 253 -0.41 30.40 -11.66
C GLY A 253 1.01 30.97 -11.71
N ARG A 254 1.16 32.22 -12.19
CA ARG A 254 2.44 32.86 -12.52
C ARG A 254 3.50 32.89 -11.40
N GLN A 255 3.08 32.85 -10.13
CA GLN A 255 3.98 32.89 -8.95
C GLN A 255 3.80 31.72 -7.99
N ARG A 256 2.59 31.14 -7.90
CA ARG A 256 2.22 30.09 -6.93
C ARG A 256 1.64 28.83 -7.60
N GLY A 257 1.75 28.74 -8.92
CA GLY A 257 1.34 27.58 -9.69
C GLY A 257 2.43 26.52 -9.72
N PHE A 258 2.04 25.26 -9.79
CA PHE A 258 2.95 24.11 -9.89
C PHE A 258 4.03 24.33 -10.98
N ILE A 259 3.65 24.81 -12.18
CA ILE A 259 4.58 25.09 -13.28
C ILE A 259 5.60 26.19 -12.90
N ALA A 260 5.19 27.20 -12.12
CA ALA A 260 6.09 28.26 -11.68
C ALA A 260 7.14 27.75 -10.68
N HIS A 261 6.77 26.87 -9.76
CA HIS A 261 7.71 26.20 -8.86
C HIS A 261 8.64 25.23 -9.60
N LEU A 262 8.09 24.42 -10.51
CA LEU A 262 8.90 23.50 -11.31
C LEU A 262 9.92 24.23 -12.20
N LYS A 263 9.56 25.39 -12.76
CA LYS A 263 10.49 26.25 -13.52
C LYS A 263 11.62 26.89 -12.70
N GLN A 264 11.49 26.97 -11.37
CA GLN A 264 12.59 27.41 -10.51
C GLN A 264 13.69 26.34 -10.40
N VAL A 265 13.35 25.06 -10.60
CA VAL A 265 14.29 23.92 -10.56
C VAL A 265 14.70 23.47 -11.97
N VAL A 266 13.80 23.55 -12.94
CA VAL A 266 14.03 23.16 -14.34
C VAL A 266 13.59 24.30 -15.27
N PRO A 267 14.46 25.31 -15.53
CA PRO A 267 14.08 26.51 -16.27
C PRO A 267 13.56 26.24 -17.69
N ASP A 268 14.19 25.30 -18.40
CA ASP A 268 13.93 25.00 -19.82
C ASP A 268 12.72 24.07 -20.07
N ILE A 269 11.92 23.78 -19.04
CA ILE A 269 10.80 22.84 -19.15
C ILE A 269 9.67 23.36 -20.06
N VAL A 270 9.26 22.52 -21.01
CA VAL A 270 8.13 22.79 -21.89
C VAL A 270 6.82 22.54 -21.12
N ALA A 271 6.12 23.62 -20.77
CA ALA A 271 4.81 23.52 -20.11
C ALA A 271 3.70 23.52 -21.15
N VAL A 272 2.85 22.49 -21.13
CA VAL A 272 1.69 22.32 -22.00
C VAL A 272 0.42 22.39 -21.15
N HIS A 273 -0.57 23.16 -21.60
CA HIS A 273 -1.90 23.15 -20.99
C HIS A 273 -2.84 22.34 -21.90
N CYS A 274 -3.49 21.34 -21.31
CA CYS A 274 -4.26 20.28 -21.94
C CYS A 274 -5.20 20.76 -23.05
N VAL A 275 -4.98 20.27 -24.28
CA VAL A 275 -5.83 20.63 -25.43
C VAL A 275 -7.28 20.18 -25.27
N ILE A 276 -7.52 18.99 -24.69
CA ILE A 276 -8.88 18.50 -24.39
C ILE A 276 -9.61 19.45 -23.43
N HIS A 277 -8.92 19.92 -22.38
CA HIS A 277 -9.50 20.86 -21.42
C HIS A 277 -9.83 22.21 -22.08
N ARG A 278 -8.94 22.74 -22.93
CA ARG A 278 -9.16 23.98 -23.70
C ARG A 278 -10.36 23.88 -24.65
N GLU A 279 -10.49 22.77 -25.37
CA GLU A 279 -11.65 22.49 -26.21
C GLU A 279 -12.94 22.46 -25.37
N HIS A 280 -12.92 21.78 -24.23
CA HIS A 280 -14.05 21.72 -23.30
C HIS A 280 -14.46 23.10 -22.76
N LEU A 281 -13.50 23.98 -22.46
CA LEU A 281 -13.77 25.37 -22.07
C LEU A 281 -14.41 26.17 -23.20
N ALA A 282 -13.95 26.01 -24.45
CA ALA A 282 -14.56 26.67 -25.60
C ALA A 282 -15.99 26.15 -25.87
N ALA A 283 -16.19 24.83 -25.81
CA ALA A 283 -17.50 24.18 -26.00
C ALA A 283 -18.52 24.50 -24.89
N LYS A 284 -18.12 25.15 -23.78
CA LYS A 284 -19.03 25.72 -22.77
C LYS A 284 -19.57 27.10 -23.17
N ARG A 285 -18.93 27.81 -24.11
CA ARG A 285 -19.22 29.22 -24.43
C ARG A 285 -20.38 29.37 -25.43
N LEU A 286 -21.59 29.00 -24.99
CA LEU A 286 -22.82 29.15 -25.77
C LEU A 286 -23.42 30.56 -25.65
N SER A 287 -24.15 31.01 -26.67
CA SER A 287 -25.02 32.19 -26.57
C SER A 287 -26.19 31.94 -25.60
N ASN A 288 -26.77 32.98 -25.01
CA ASN A 288 -27.90 32.85 -24.07
C ASN A 288 -29.05 31.99 -24.65
N ARG A 289 -29.40 32.22 -25.93
CA ARG A 289 -30.39 31.45 -26.69
C ARG A 289 -30.06 29.95 -26.70
N LEU A 290 -28.84 29.59 -27.12
CA LEU A 290 -28.41 28.20 -27.25
C LEU A 290 -28.23 27.52 -25.89
N ASN A 291 -27.76 28.24 -24.88
CA ASN A 291 -27.70 27.74 -23.51
C ASN A 291 -29.10 27.41 -22.97
N SER A 292 -30.10 28.30 -23.16
CA SER A 292 -31.50 27.99 -22.80
C SER A 292 -32.02 26.73 -23.51
N SER A 293 -31.74 26.56 -24.80
CA SER A 293 -32.13 25.37 -25.55
C SER A 293 -31.44 24.09 -25.05
N LEU A 294 -30.17 24.17 -24.66
CA LEU A 294 -29.46 23.06 -24.00
C LEU A 294 -30.04 22.71 -22.62
N GLN A 295 -30.43 23.70 -21.81
CA GLN A 295 -31.06 23.47 -20.51
C GLN A 295 -32.44 22.81 -20.62
N LEU A 296 -33.21 23.10 -21.68
CA LEU A 296 -34.47 22.38 -21.97
C LEU A 296 -34.22 20.88 -22.23
N VAL A 297 -33.18 20.56 -23.00
CA VAL A 297 -32.77 19.17 -23.26
C VAL A 297 -32.33 18.47 -21.97
N ILE A 298 -31.50 19.11 -21.14
CA ILE A 298 -31.05 18.56 -19.85
C ILE A 298 -32.24 18.32 -18.91
N ASN A 299 -33.18 19.26 -18.82
CA ASN A 299 -34.40 19.11 -18.02
C ASN A 299 -35.25 17.92 -18.52
N ALA A 300 -35.46 17.80 -19.84
CA ALA A 300 -36.19 16.69 -20.44
C ALA A 300 -35.55 15.32 -20.15
N ILE A 301 -34.23 15.20 -20.28
CA ILE A 301 -33.48 13.99 -19.90
C ILE A 301 -33.66 13.68 -18.42
N ASN A 302 -33.47 14.67 -17.55
CA ASN A 302 -33.57 14.50 -16.10
C ASN A 302 -35.00 14.10 -15.68
N ARG A 303 -36.04 14.60 -16.33
CA ARG A 303 -37.45 14.24 -16.08
C ARG A 303 -37.82 12.83 -16.53
N ILE A 304 -37.21 12.32 -17.60
CA ILE A 304 -37.36 10.91 -18.01
C ILE A 304 -36.56 9.99 -17.08
N LYS A 305 -35.35 10.42 -16.66
CA LYS A 305 -34.41 9.58 -15.91
C LYS A 305 -34.58 9.58 -14.39
N SER A 306 -35.15 10.61 -13.79
CA SER A 306 -35.31 10.70 -12.33
C SER A 306 -36.34 9.72 -11.77
N ASN A 307 -37.30 9.26 -12.60
CA ASN A 307 -38.33 8.31 -12.22
C ASN A 307 -38.14 6.96 -12.94
N PRO A 308 -37.88 5.85 -12.23
CA PRO A 308 -37.77 4.51 -12.83
C PRO A 308 -39.02 4.01 -13.54
N LEU A 309 -40.19 4.61 -13.32
CA LEU A 309 -41.39 4.38 -14.14
C LEU A 309 -41.27 5.09 -15.49
N ASN A 310 -40.84 6.35 -15.51
CA ASN A 310 -40.68 7.14 -16.74
C ASN A 310 -39.62 6.53 -17.68
N ASP A 311 -38.46 6.07 -17.18
CA ASP A 311 -37.46 5.39 -18.04
C ASP A 311 -37.99 4.09 -18.65
N ARG A 312 -38.87 3.36 -17.94
CA ARG A 312 -39.50 2.14 -18.46
C ARG A 312 -40.57 2.46 -19.50
N LEU A 313 -41.46 3.42 -19.23
CA LEU A 313 -42.50 3.85 -20.17
C LEU A 313 -41.88 4.47 -21.44
N PHE A 314 -40.85 5.29 -21.29
CA PHE A 314 -40.12 5.86 -22.43
C PHE A 314 -39.37 4.77 -23.23
N LYS A 315 -38.76 3.78 -22.56
CA LYS A 315 -38.17 2.62 -23.26
C LYS A 315 -39.22 1.85 -24.07
N GLN A 316 -40.39 1.60 -23.48
CA GLN A 316 -41.48 0.89 -24.14
C GLN A 316 -41.96 1.68 -25.38
N LEU A 317 -42.18 2.99 -25.25
CA LEU A 317 -42.54 3.87 -26.37
C LEU A 317 -41.49 3.82 -27.50
N CYS A 318 -40.19 3.79 -27.17
CA CYS A 318 -39.12 3.64 -28.15
C CYS A 318 -39.10 2.26 -28.83
N GLU A 319 -39.51 1.20 -28.13
CA GLU A 319 -39.63 -0.16 -28.69
C GLU A 319 -40.88 -0.31 -29.57
N GLU A 320 -41.98 0.36 -29.22
CA GLU A 320 -43.22 0.42 -30.02
C GLU A 320 -43.06 1.29 -31.28
N SER A 321 -42.18 2.30 -31.24
CA SER A 321 -41.87 3.20 -32.35
C SER A 321 -40.74 2.73 -33.28
N ASP A 322 -40.20 1.52 -33.07
CA ASP A 322 -39.00 0.97 -33.73
C ASP A 322 -37.81 1.95 -33.78
N ALA A 323 -37.55 2.63 -32.66
CA ALA A 323 -36.53 3.67 -32.59
C ALA A 323 -35.11 3.10 -32.48
N GLU A 324 -34.16 3.73 -33.20
CA GLU A 324 -32.72 3.37 -33.23
C GLU A 324 -32.11 3.18 -31.82
N TYR A 325 -32.56 3.97 -30.84
CA TYR A 325 -32.12 3.89 -29.45
C TYR A 325 -33.29 3.64 -28.50
N LYS A 326 -33.14 2.63 -27.64
CA LYS A 326 -34.18 2.25 -26.67
C LYS A 326 -34.11 3.02 -25.34
N ARG A 327 -33.07 3.85 -25.13
CA ARG A 327 -32.83 4.62 -23.90
C ARG A 327 -31.97 5.87 -24.14
N LEU A 328 -32.39 7.00 -23.56
CA LEU A 328 -31.56 8.20 -23.42
C LEU A 328 -30.33 7.95 -22.53
N LEU A 329 -29.30 8.77 -22.70
CA LEU A 329 -28.13 8.84 -21.81
C LEU A 329 -28.39 9.89 -20.71
N LEU A 330 -27.88 9.63 -19.50
CA LEU A 330 -27.83 10.66 -18.45
C LEU A 330 -26.74 11.68 -18.78
N HIS A 331 -27.04 12.96 -18.55
CA HIS A 331 -26.05 14.02 -18.64
C HIS A 331 -25.22 14.09 -17.36
N THR A 332 -23.89 14.07 -17.47
CA THR A 332 -22.98 14.36 -16.36
C THR A 332 -22.06 15.50 -16.77
N GLU A 333 -21.88 16.51 -15.90
CA GLU A 333 -21.02 17.65 -16.20
C GLU A 333 -19.53 17.28 -16.34
N VAL A 334 -19.15 16.15 -15.73
CA VAL A 334 -17.77 15.72 -15.46
C VAL A 334 -17.09 15.04 -16.67
N ARG A 335 -17.84 14.49 -17.63
CA ARG A 335 -17.26 13.76 -18.79
C ARG A 335 -17.86 14.22 -20.10
N TRP A 336 -17.10 15.03 -20.84
CA TRP A 336 -17.59 15.84 -21.96
C TRP A 336 -18.05 15.01 -23.17
N LEU A 337 -17.48 13.81 -23.44
CA LEU A 337 -17.98 12.83 -24.43
C LEU A 337 -19.49 12.57 -24.29
N SER A 338 -19.98 12.59 -23.03
CA SER A 338 -21.39 12.36 -22.74
C SER A 338 -22.30 13.46 -23.30
N LYS A 339 -21.85 14.72 -23.41
CA LYS A 339 -22.69 15.82 -23.94
C LYS A 339 -23.03 15.61 -25.41
N GLY A 340 -22.03 15.39 -26.27
CA GLY A 340 -22.26 15.16 -27.69
C GLY A 340 -23.00 13.86 -27.99
N ALA A 341 -22.67 12.77 -27.28
CA ALA A 341 -23.39 11.50 -27.42
C ALA A 341 -24.84 11.60 -26.92
N CYS A 342 -25.08 12.37 -25.85
CA CYS A 342 -26.42 12.59 -25.31
C CYS A 342 -27.27 13.49 -26.22
N LEU A 343 -26.74 14.61 -26.72
CA LEU A 343 -27.43 15.49 -27.67
C LEU A 343 -27.77 14.75 -28.97
N THR A 344 -26.81 14.01 -29.55
CA THR A 344 -27.04 13.21 -30.76
C THR A 344 -28.17 12.21 -30.55
N ARG A 345 -28.11 11.43 -29.45
CA ARG A 345 -29.14 10.44 -29.14
C ARG A 345 -30.50 11.06 -28.80
N PHE A 346 -30.50 12.18 -28.08
CA PHE A 346 -31.73 12.91 -27.76
C PHE A 346 -32.41 13.41 -29.03
N TYR A 347 -31.64 13.90 -30.01
CA TYR A 347 -32.19 14.34 -31.29
C TYR A 347 -32.67 13.16 -32.17
N CYS A 348 -31.95 12.03 -32.21
CA CYS A 348 -32.47 10.80 -32.84
C CYS A 348 -33.82 10.36 -32.25
N LEU A 349 -34.01 10.54 -30.94
CA LEU A 349 -35.26 10.22 -30.22
C LEU A 349 -36.24 11.40 -30.09
N PHE A 350 -36.01 12.52 -30.78
CA PHE A 350 -36.75 13.75 -30.51
C PHE A 350 -38.27 13.60 -30.63
N LYS A 351 -38.74 12.85 -31.64
CA LYS A 351 -40.17 12.53 -31.80
C LYS A 351 -40.76 11.77 -30.59
N ALA A 352 -40.10 10.70 -30.16
CA ALA A 352 -40.53 9.91 -29.01
C ALA A 352 -40.46 10.72 -27.70
N VAL A 353 -39.51 11.65 -27.57
CA VAL A 353 -39.45 12.60 -26.45
C VAL A 353 -40.65 13.55 -26.46
N LEU A 354 -41.00 14.12 -27.62
CA LEU A 354 -42.19 14.98 -27.74
C LEU A 354 -43.49 14.22 -27.47
N GLU A 355 -43.61 13.00 -27.96
CA GLU A 355 -44.77 12.13 -27.72
C GLU A 355 -44.90 11.77 -26.24
N PHE A 356 -43.80 11.37 -25.60
CA PHE A 356 -43.76 11.10 -24.16
C PHE A 356 -44.20 12.33 -23.34
N PHE A 357 -43.66 13.52 -23.62
CA PHE A 357 -44.04 14.72 -22.89
C PHE A 357 -45.42 15.28 -23.26
N SER A 358 -45.99 14.95 -24.42
CA SER A 358 -47.34 15.41 -24.78
C SER A 358 -48.43 14.96 -23.78
N SER A 359 -48.20 13.84 -23.10
CA SER A 359 -49.09 13.27 -22.06
C SER A 359 -48.63 13.52 -20.61
N HIS A 360 -47.43 14.08 -20.39
CA HIS A 360 -46.81 14.20 -19.06
C HIS A 360 -46.39 15.64 -18.68
N ASP A 361 -45.94 16.46 -19.64
CA ASP A 361 -45.55 17.86 -19.44
C ASP A 361 -45.67 18.62 -20.78
N ASN A 362 -46.88 19.11 -21.06
CA ASN A 362 -47.16 19.80 -22.33
C ASN A 362 -46.38 21.12 -22.46
N ALA A 363 -46.05 21.78 -21.35
CA ALA A 363 -45.26 23.01 -21.36
C ALA A 363 -43.80 22.73 -21.78
N LEU A 364 -43.20 21.64 -21.29
CA LEU A 364 -41.89 21.21 -21.75
C LEU A 364 -41.92 20.72 -23.20
N CYS A 365 -42.96 20.00 -23.61
CA CYS A 365 -43.15 19.54 -25.00
C CYS A 365 -43.17 20.70 -26.00
N GLU A 366 -43.98 21.73 -25.76
CA GLU A 366 -44.07 22.92 -26.63
C GLU A 366 -42.77 23.73 -26.65
N ASN A 367 -42.08 23.86 -25.51
CA ASN A 367 -40.78 24.53 -25.46
C ASN A 367 -39.69 23.78 -26.24
N LEU A 368 -39.70 22.44 -26.23
CA LEU A 368 -38.82 21.62 -27.05
C LEU A 368 -39.14 21.79 -28.54
N ARG A 369 -40.41 21.68 -28.96
CA ARG A 369 -40.86 21.92 -30.35
C ARG A 369 -40.39 23.28 -30.87
N ARG A 370 -40.58 24.34 -30.07
CA ARG A 370 -40.18 25.71 -30.41
C ARG A 370 -38.66 25.88 -30.59
N ARG A 371 -37.84 24.94 -30.09
CA ARG A 371 -36.37 24.98 -30.11
C ARG A 371 -35.74 23.82 -30.91
N GLU A 372 -36.52 23.10 -31.73
CA GLU A 372 -36.01 21.96 -32.52
C GLU A 372 -34.80 22.33 -33.41
N SER A 373 -34.82 23.51 -34.05
CA SER A 373 -33.69 24.03 -34.84
C SER A 373 -32.42 24.23 -34.01
N ASP A 374 -32.55 24.83 -32.82
CA ASP A 374 -31.43 25.05 -31.90
C ASP A 374 -30.85 23.71 -31.42
N ILE A 375 -31.70 22.72 -31.14
CA ILE A 375 -31.29 21.40 -30.67
C ILE A 375 -30.61 20.62 -31.81
N ALA A 376 -31.12 20.70 -33.04
CA ALA A 376 -30.52 20.09 -34.23
C ALA A 376 -29.11 20.65 -34.50
N TYR A 377 -28.96 21.98 -34.48
CA TYR A 377 -27.68 22.66 -34.61
C TYR A 377 -26.69 22.26 -33.51
N LEU A 378 -27.15 22.21 -32.25
CA LEU A 378 -26.32 21.78 -31.11
C LEU A 378 -25.88 20.31 -31.25
N ALA A 379 -26.77 19.40 -31.66
CA ALA A 379 -26.41 18.01 -31.89
C ALA A 379 -25.30 17.88 -32.96
N ASP A 380 -25.46 18.57 -34.10
CA ASP A 380 -24.47 18.57 -35.19
C ASP A 380 -23.13 19.20 -34.77
N LEU A 381 -23.14 20.29 -33.99
CA LEU A 381 -21.92 20.95 -33.53
C LEU A 381 -21.17 20.12 -32.47
N TYR A 382 -21.89 19.59 -31.47
CA TYR A 382 -21.27 18.74 -30.44
C TYR A 382 -20.82 17.38 -30.98
N PHE A 383 -21.41 16.88 -32.07
CA PHE A 383 -20.84 15.75 -32.81
C PHE A 383 -19.46 16.09 -33.37
N LYS A 384 -19.25 17.29 -33.92
CA LYS A 384 -17.95 17.73 -34.47
C LYS A 384 -16.88 17.94 -33.40
N PHE A 385 -17.26 18.43 -32.21
CA PHE A 385 -16.36 18.43 -31.05
C PHE A 385 -15.98 16.99 -30.65
N ASN A 386 -16.93 16.06 -30.59
CA ASN A 386 -16.63 14.64 -30.35
C ASN A 386 -15.66 14.08 -31.42
N GLU A 387 -15.83 14.39 -32.70
CA GLU A 387 -14.88 14.00 -33.76
C GLU A 387 -13.48 14.60 -33.55
N MET A 388 -13.37 15.90 -33.25
CA MET A 388 -12.10 16.57 -32.97
C MET A 388 -11.39 15.92 -31.79
N ASN A 389 -12.10 15.74 -30.68
CA ASN A 389 -11.48 15.27 -29.46
C ASN A 389 -11.06 13.80 -29.53
N LEU A 390 -11.78 12.94 -30.27
CA LEU A 390 -11.32 11.58 -30.56
C LEU A 390 -9.96 11.56 -31.29
N LEU A 391 -9.64 12.59 -32.09
CA LEU A 391 -8.31 12.80 -32.69
C LEU A 391 -7.28 13.41 -31.71
N LEU A 392 -7.73 13.93 -30.56
CA LEU A 392 -6.90 14.45 -29.46
C LEU A 392 -6.72 13.44 -28.31
N GLN A 393 -7.10 12.19 -28.54
CA GLN A 393 -6.92 11.06 -27.64
C GLN A 393 -6.07 9.97 -28.28
N GLY A 394 -5.53 9.08 -27.45
CA GLY A 394 -4.77 7.90 -27.86
C GLY A 394 -3.27 8.02 -27.63
N ASP A 395 -2.63 6.85 -27.62
CA ASP A 395 -1.30 6.70 -27.05
C ASP A 395 -0.19 7.19 -28.04
N GLU A 396 -0.48 7.30 -29.34
CA GLU A 396 0.46 7.80 -30.37
C GLU A 396 0.46 9.34 -30.56
N LEU A 397 -0.32 10.08 -29.74
CA LEU A 397 -0.53 11.51 -29.95
C LEU A 397 0.64 12.36 -29.42
N ASN A 398 1.12 13.29 -30.25
CA ASN A 398 2.20 14.25 -29.95
C ASN A 398 1.82 15.67 -30.41
N LEU A 399 2.66 16.66 -30.09
CA LEU A 399 2.35 18.07 -30.37
C LEU A 399 2.14 18.37 -31.86
N ILE A 400 2.82 17.66 -32.77
CA ILE A 400 2.71 17.85 -34.22
C ILE A 400 1.35 17.38 -34.73
N THR A 401 0.93 16.17 -34.35
CA THR A 401 -0.38 15.61 -34.75
C THR A 401 -1.54 16.36 -34.08
N THR A 402 -1.38 16.78 -32.82
CA THR A 402 -2.32 17.69 -32.13
C THR A 402 -2.46 19.03 -32.85
N ARG A 403 -1.36 19.70 -33.22
CA ARG A 403 -1.40 20.97 -33.96
C ARG A 403 -2.15 20.82 -35.28
N ALA A 404 -1.93 19.73 -36.01
CA ALA A 404 -2.65 19.47 -37.27
C ALA A 404 -4.17 19.32 -37.05
N ALA A 405 -4.59 18.56 -36.04
CA ALA A 405 -6.00 18.36 -35.70
C ALA A 405 -6.69 19.67 -35.28
N VAL A 406 -6.10 20.42 -34.35
CA VAL A 406 -6.62 21.71 -33.86
C VAL A 406 -6.70 22.74 -34.99
N CYS A 407 -5.62 22.92 -35.76
CA CYS A 407 -5.61 23.80 -36.94
C CYS A 407 -6.69 23.41 -37.94
N GLY A 408 -6.84 22.11 -38.21
CA GLY A 408 -7.83 21.57 -39.14
C GLY A 408 -9.26 21.82 -38.70
N PHE A 409 -9.56 21.78 -37.40
CA PHE A 409 -10.89 22.10 -36.88
C PHE A 409 -11.17 23.61 -36.89
N VAL A 410 -10.28 24.42 -36.31
CA VAL A 410 -10.50 25.88 -36.20
C VAL A 410 -10.63 26.53 -37.58
N ARG A 411 -9.81 26.12 -38.57
CA ARG A 411 -9.93 26.61 -39.97
C ARG A 411 -11.24 26.18 -40.66
N LYS A 412 -11.96 25.17 -40.18
CA LYS A 412 -13.28 24.79 -40.71
C LYS A 412 -14.40 25.69 -40.19
N LEU A 413 -14.27 26.36 -39.04
CA LEU A 413 -15.35 27.17 -38.46
C LEU A 413 -15.78 28.36 -39.35
N PRO A 414 -14.86 29.16 -39.96
CA PRO A 414 -15.25 30.21 -40.90
C PRO A 414 -15.91 29.66 -42.17
N LEU A 415 -15.50 28.46 -42.61
CA LEU A 415 -16.13 27.76 -43.74
C LEU A 415 -17.56 27.31 -43.39
N PHE A 416 -17.76 26.72 -42.22
CA PHE A 416 -19.08 26.34 -41.71
C PHE A 416 -19.99 27.56 -41.64
N ARG A 417 -19.51 28.67 -41.05
CA ARG A 417 -20.25 29.92 -40.95
C ARG A 417 -20.60 30.52 -42.31
N ARG A 418 -19.67 30.51 -43.29
CA ARG A 418 -19.94 30.99 -44.65
C ARG A 418 -21.02 30.17 -45.36
N ASN A 419 -20.96 28.85 -45.23
CA ASN A 419 -21.90 27.95 -45.89
C ASN A 419 -23.28 27.98 -45.20
N LEU A 420 -23.31 28.05 -43.87
CA LEU A 420 -24.55 28.21 -43.09
C LEU A 420 -25.30 29.50 -43.46
N ALA A 421 -24.57 30.63 -43.60
CA ALA A 421 -25.14 31.90 -44.04
C ALA A 421 -25.72 31.86 -45.47
N ARG A 422 -25.30 30.89 -46.30
CA ARG A 422 -25.86 30.63 -47.64
C ARG A 422 -26.97 29.58 -47.64
N ARG A 423 -27.38 29.09 -46.46
CA ARG A 423 -28.28 27.94 -46.27
C ARG A 423 -27.74 26.64 -46.92
N GLU A 424 -26.42 26.55 -47.14
CA GLU A 424 -25.72 25.34 -47.59
C GLU A 424 -25.47 24.39 -46.40
N LEU A 425 -26.55 23.83 -45.84
CA LEU A 425 -26.52 23.10 -44.55
C LEU A 425 -25.85 21.71 -44.60
N GLY A 426 -25.19 21.32 -45.69
CA GLY A 426 -24.65 19.96 -45.88
C GLY A 426 -23.62 19.50 -44.83
N GLN A 427 -23.03 20.44 -44.09
CA GLN A 427 -22.11 20.16 -42.98
C GLN A 427 -22.83 19.88 -41.65
N PHE A 428 -24.12 20.21 -41.54
CA PHE A 428 -24.99 20.07 -40.37
C PHE A 428 -26.14 19.12 -40.73
N PRO A 429 -25.94 17.78 -40.68
CA PRO A 429 -26.87 16.81 -41.24
C PRO A 429 -28.25 16.82 -40.56
N ASN A 430 -28.33 17.01 -39.25
CA ASN A 430 -29.61 17.10 -38.53
C ASN A 430 -30.36 18.37 -38.92
N LEU A 431 -29.65 19.50 -38.99
CA LEU A 431 -30.22 20.79 -39.41
C LEU A 431 -30.67 20.77 -40.89
N CYS A 432 -29.89 20.13 -41.75
CA CYS A 432 -30.24 19.89 -43.17
C CYS A 432 -31.47 18.98 -43.33
N ALA A 433 -31.59 17.93 -42.50
CA ALA A 433 -32.75 17.06 -42.48
C ALA A 433 -34.01 17.75 -41.92
N LEU A 434 -33.84 18.73 -41.02
CA LEU A 434 -34.93 19.58 -40.52
C LEU A 434 -35.41 20.59 -41.57
N GLN A 435 -34.49 21.27 -42.27
CA GLN A 435 -34.79 22.25 -43.34
C GLN A 435 -35.66 21.66 -44.48
N LYS A 436 -35.61 20.34 -44.70
CA LYS A 436 -36.46 19.60 -45.66
C LYS A 436 -37.90 19.41 -45.19
N LYS A 437 -38.19 19.61 -43.90
CA LYS A 437 -39.50 19.40 -43.24
C LYS A 437 -40.13 20.72 -42.80
N VAL A 438 -39.31 21.64 -42.28
CA VAL A 438 -39.69 22.93 -41.71
C VAL A 438 -38.67 23.97 -42.15
N GLU A 439 -39.13 25.13 -42.59
CA GLU A 439 -38.23 26.23 -42.96
C GLU A 439 -37.52 26.81 -41.73
N ILE A 440 -36.19 26.85 -41.76
CA ILE A 440 -35.38 27.47 -40.70
C ILE A 440 -35.41 28.98 -40.91
N LYS A 441 -35.70 29.72 -39.83
CA LYS A 441 -35.84 31.19 -39.86
C LYS A 441 -34.49 31.88 -40.04
N ASP A 442 -34.48 33.07 -40.64
CA ASP A 442 -33.25 33.85 -40.77
C ASP A 442 -32.63 34.20 -39.40
N ASP A 443 -33.45 34.54 -38.40
CA ASP A 443 -33.03 34.73 -36.99
C ASP A 443 -32.28 33.52 -36.38
N ASP A 444 -32.58 32.31 -36.86
CA ASP A 444 -31.93 31.07 -36.40
C ASP A 444 -30.56 30.94 -37.08
N VAL A 445 -30.52 31.12 -38.40
CA VAL A 445 -29.28 31.10 -39.20
C VAL A 445 -28.30 32.17 -38.72
N GLU A 446 -28.78 33.38 -38.42
CA GLU A 446 -27.95 34.47 -37.90
C GLU A 446 -27.38 34.11 -36.52
N ALA A 447 -28.22 33.64 -35.59
CA ALA A 447 -27.79 33.25 -34.24
C ALA A 447 -26.72 32.13 -34.26
N TYR A 448 -26.81 31.19 -35.21
CA TYR A 448 -25.82 30.14 -35.40
C TYR A 448 -24.53 30.67 -36.04
N CYS A 449 -24.61 31.59 -37.01
CA CYS A 449 -23.43 32.24 -37.59
C CYS A 449 -22.67 33.06 -36.55
N GLN A 450 -23.37 33.88 -35.77
CA GLN A 450 -22.78 34.65 -34.66
C GLN A 450 -22.10 33.72 -33.63
N HIS A 451 -22.70 32.57 -33.32
CA HIS A 451 -22.10 31.58 -32.43
C HIS A 451 -20.83 30.93 -33.01
N LEU A 452 -20.80 30.60 -34.31
CA LEU A 452 -19.59 30.09 -34.97
C LEU A 452 -18.47 31.13 -35.01
N ASP A 453 -18.79 32.41 -35.23
CA ASP A 453 -17.82 33.51 -35.21
C ASP A 453 -17.25 33.72 -33.78
N MET A 454 -18.09 33.68 -32.74
CA MET A 454 -17.64 33.70 -31.33
C MET A 454 -16.77 32.50 -30.97
N LEU A 455 -17.16 31.29 -31.40
CA LEU A 455 -16.43 30.05 -31.12
C LEU A 455 -15.07 30.05 -31.82
N HIS A 456 -15.00 30.51 -33.07
CA HIS A 456 -13.75 30.66 -33.80
C HIS A 456 -12.79 31.60 -33.05
N HIS A 457 -13.27 32.78 -32.61
CA HIS A 457 -12.45 33.72 -31.85
C HIS A 457 -11.96 33.12 -30.51
N ASP A 458 -12.84 32.48 -29.74
CA ASP A 458 -12.49 31.88 -28.44
C ASP A 458 -11.45 30.75 -28.59
N LEU A 459 -11.60 29.89 -29.61
CA LEU A 459 -10.60 28.87 -29.94
C LEU A 459 -9.30 29.47 -30.48
N SER A 460 -9.35 30.54 -31.29
CA SER A 460 -8.14 31.24 -31.76
C SER A 460 -7.29 31.73 -30.60
N VAL A 461 -7.90 32.30 -29.56
CA VAL A 461 -7.22 32.78 -28.35
C VAL A 461 -6.72 31.62 -27.48
N ARG A 462 -7.55 30.58 -27.24
CA ARG A 462 -7.15 29.43 -26.38
C ARG A 462 -6.02 28.57 -26.95
N TYR A 463 -5.75 28.66 -28.24
CA TYR A 463 -4.75 27.85 -28.93
C TYR A 463 -3.63 28.70 -29.57
N GLU A 464 -3.50 29.97 -29.18
CA GLU A 464 -2.49 30.90 -29.70
C GLU A 464 -1.06 30.33 -29.64
N ASP A 465 -0.70 29.66 -28.54
CA ASP A 465 0.57 28.94 -28.36
C ASP A 465 0.71 27.73 -29.30
N ILE A 466 -0.34 26.93 -29.47
CA ILE A 466 -0.37 25.79 -30.41
C ILE A 466 -0.30 26.25 -31.87
N PHE A 467 -0.79 27.47 -32.18
CA PHE A 467 -0.65 28.11 -33.50
C PHE A 467 0.70 28.83 -33.68
N GLY A 468 1.28 29.38 -32.62
CA GLY A 468 2.61 29.99 -32.60
C GLY A 468 3.76 28.96 -32.60
N MET A 469 3.51 27.72 -32.20
CA MET A 469 4.51 26.65 -32.18
C MET A 469 5.10 26.40 -33.57
N GLU A 470 6.38 26.72 -33.76
CA GLU A 470 7.10 26.40 -34.98
C GLU A 470 7.42 24.90 -35.03
N VAL A 471 7.13 24.28 -36.17
CA VAL A 471 7.51 22.91 -36.49
C VAL A 471 8.35 22.98 -37.76
N PRO A 472 9.69 22.90 -37.65
CA PRO A 472 10.57 22.97 -38.81
C PRO A 472 10.23 21.87 -39.83
N SER A 473 10.32 22.17 -41.12
CA SER A 473 10.01 21.22 -42.20
C SER A 473 10.81 19.92 -42.06
N TRP A 474 12.08 20.04 -41.68
CA TRP A 474 13.00 18.92 -41.48
C TRP A 474 12.60 17.96 -40.35
N VAL A 475 11.72 18.35 -39.42
CA VAL A 475 11.20 17.42 -38.39
C VAL A 475 10.23 16.41 -39.01
N ILE A 476 9.46 16.81 -40.02
CA ILE A 476 8.49 15.95 -40.72
C ILE A 476 9.14 15.25 -41.91
N ASP A 477 9.97 15.96 -42.67
CA ASP A 477 10.77 15.43 -43.77
C ASP A 477 12.26 15.83 -43.61
N PRO A 478 13.08 15.01 -42.93
CA PRO A 478 14.49 15.30 -42.68
C PRO A 478 15.33 15.48 -43.95
N PHE A 479 14.80 15.05 -45.11
CA PHE A 479 15.45 15.11 -46.41
C PHE A 479 14.95 16.28 -47.28
N SER A 480 14.18 17.21 -46.70
CA SER A 480 13.76 18.49 -47.32
C SER A 480 14.84 19.58 -47.21
N ALA A 481 14.71 20.67 -47.99
CA ALA A 481 15.74 21.71 -48.08
C ALA A 481 16.14 22.33 -46.73
N ALA A 482 17.46 22.47 -46.51
CA ALA A 482 18.06 22.84 -45.22
C ALA A 482 17.95 24.34 -44.84
N ASP A 483 17.47 25.19 -45.75
CA ASP A 483 17.48 26.67 -45.65
C ASP A 483 16.71 27.25 -44.45
N ALA A 484 15.95 26.42 -43.71
CA ALA A 484 15.13 26.80 -42.56
C ALA A 484 15.68 26.32 -41.19
N ALA A 485 16.88 25.73 -41.14
CA ALA A 485 17.51 25.30 -39.88
C ALA A 485 18.41 26.40 -39.27
N GLU A 486 18.47 26.44 -37.94
CA GLU A 486 19.43 27.28 -37.20
C GLU A 486 20.87 26.90 -37.58
N LEU A 487 21.78 27.89 -37.59
CA LEU A 487 23.13 27.75 -38.15
C LEU A 487 23.95 26.65 -37.44
N GLU A 488 23.71 26.43 -36.15
CA GLU A 488 24.33 25.38 -35.32
C GLU A 488 23.82 23.96 -35.64
N LEU A 489 22.71 23.82 -36.36
CA LEU A 489 22.07 22.55 -36.71
C LEU A 489 22.23 22.18 -38.19
N GLN A 490 22.70 23.11 -39.02
CA GLN A 490 22.87 22.89 -40.46
C GLN A 490 23.92 21.82 -40.77
N GLU A 491 24.98 21.71 -39.96
CA GLU A 491 26.01 20.67 -40.13
C GLU A 491 25.43 19.26 -39.90
N GLU A 492 24.80 19.01 -38.75
CA GLU A 492 24.11 17.74 -38.46
C GLU A 492 23.05 17.41 -39.52
N LEU A 493 22.29 18.41 -39.99
CA LEU A 493 21.25 18.20 -40.99
C LEU A 493 21.81 17.81 -42.36
N VAL A 494 22.88 18.46 -42.82
CA VAL A 494 23.53 18.11 -44.09
C VAL A 494 24.14 16.71 -44.04
N GLU A 495 24.76 16.33 -42.91
CA GLU A 495 25.28 14.97 -42.73
C GLU A 495 24.18 13.90 -42.72
N LEU A 496 23.04 14.17 -42.06
CA LEU A 496 21.87 13.29 -42.08
C LEU A 496 21.30 13.16 -43.50
N GLN A 497 21.23 14.27 -44.24
CA GLN A 497 20.69 14.32 -45.61
C GLN A 497 21.55 13.57 -46.64
N ALA A 498 22.87 13.56 -46.45
CA ALA A 498 23.80 12.79 -47.28
C ALA A 498 23.70 11.26 -47.04
N ASN A 499 23.01 10.81 -45.99
CA ASN A 499 22.93 9.41 -45.60
C ASN A 499 21.76 8.66 -46.28
N GLU A 500 22.04 8.07 -47.45
CA GLU A 500 21.07 7.29 -48.23
C GLU A 500 20.52 6.05 -47.47
N GLU A 501 21.24 5.47 -46.50
CA GLU A 501 20.70 4.35 -45.71
C GLU A 501 19.61 4.83 -44.73
N LEU A 502 19.84 5.97 -44.07
CA LEU A 502 18.84 6.62 -43.21
C LEU A 502 17.61 7.05 -44.01
N LYS A 503 17.80 7.53 -45.23
CA LYS A 503 16.70 7.89 -46.16
C LYS A 503 15.80 6.71 -46.51
N VAL A 504 16.37 5.53 -46.77
CA VAL A 504 15.58 4.30 -46.98
C VAL A 504 14.81 3.90 -45.72
N LYS A 505 15.41 4.05 -44.52
CA LYS A 505 14.73 3.77 -43.24
C LYS A 505 13.57 4.75 -42.98
N PHE A 506 13.77 6.03 -43.26
CA PHE A 506 12.72 7.07 -43.19
C PHE A 506 11.55 6.75 -44.12
N LEU A 507 11.80 6.50 -45.41
CA LEU A 507 10.76 6.19 -46.40
C LEU A 507 9.96 4.93 -46.05
N LYS A 508 10.58 3.97 -45.35
CA LYS A 508 9.92 2.72 -44.93
C LYS A 508 9.07 2.86 -43.68
N ASN A 509 9.55 3.61 -42.68
CA ASN A 509 8.98 3.61 -41.32
C ASN A 509 8.26 4.92 -40.94
N GLY A 510 8.41 5.98 -41.73
CA GLY A 510 7.87 7.32 -41.44
C GLY A 510 8.66 8.09 -40.37
N TYR A 511 8.35 9.39 -40.22
CA TYR A 511 9.15 10.32 -39.42
C TYR A 511 9.26 9.94 -37.92
N GLN A 512 8.20 9.43 -37.29
CA GLN A 512 8.22 9.11 -35.85
C GLN A 512 9.17 7.94 -35.56
N ALA A 513 9.00 6.80 -36.22
CA ALA A 513 9.86 5.63 -36.07
C ALA A 513 11.25 5.81 -36.71
N PHE A 514 11.44 6.83 -37.54
CA PHE A 514 12.76 7.32 -37.91
C PHE A 514 13.45 7.93 -36.68
N TRP A 515 12.92 9.04 -36.16
CA TRP A 515 13.55 9.80 -35.08
C TRP A 515 13.72 9.05 -33.75
N LEU A 516 12.89 8.03 -33.47
CA LEU A 516 13.01 7.20 -32.27
C LEU A 516 14.20 6.21 -32.30
N GLN A 517 14.88 6.05 -33.45
CA GLN A 517 16.04 5.18 -33.56
C GLN A 517 17.22 5.69 -32.73
N ARG A 518 17.80 4.79 -31.92
CA ARG A 518 18.87 5.11 -30.98
C ARG A 518 20.10 5.69 -31.69
N GLY A 519 20.45 5.15 -32.86
CA GLY A 519 21.57 5.64 -33.65
C GLY A 519 21.40 7.09 -34.12
N ILE A 520 20.17 7.59 -34.30
CA ILE A 520 19.94 8.99 -34.69
C ILE A 520 20.16 9.91 -33.48
N ALA A 521 19.64 9.55 -32.31
CA ALA A 521 19.85 10.32 -31.09
C ALA A 521 21.33 10.37 -30.64
N GLU A 522 22.12 9.33 -30.95
CA GLU A 522 23.56 9.27 -30.66
C GLU A 522 24.42 9.99 -31.72
N SER A 523 24.02 10.01 -33.00
CA SER A 523 24.77 10.65 -34.09
C SER A 523 24.40 12.11 -34.35
N TYR A 524 23.16 12.53 -34.09
CA TYR A 524 22.64 13.87 -34.38
C TYR A 524 21.95 14.47 -33.13
N PRO A 525 22.71 14.73 -32.05
CA PRO A 525 22.16 15.14 -30.77
C PRO A 525 21.49 16.52 -30.82
N GLY A 526 21.98 17.47 -31.62
CA GLY A 526 21.38 18.79 -31.83
C GLY A 526 19.98 18.70 -32.43
N LEU A 527 19.83 18.01 -33.55
CA LEU A 527 18.53 17.76 -34.18
C LEU A 527 17.58 17.01 -33.23
N TRP A 528 18.09 15.97 -32.57
CA TRP A 528 17.32 15.20 -31.59
C TRP A 528 16.83 16.04 -30.42
N ASN A 529 17.61 17.01 -29.93
CA ASN A 529 17.25 17.88 -28.82
C ASN A 529 16.00 18.73 -29.08
N ILE A 530 15.71 19.08 -30.34
CA ILE A 530 14.47 19.74 -30.78
C ILE A 530 13.35 18.71 -30.96
N VAL A 531 13.61 17.66 -31.74
CA VAL A 531 12.60 16.64 -32.09
C VAL A 531 12.01 15.98 -30.85
N ARG A 532 12.83 15.65 -29.85
CA ARG A 532 12.37 15.04 -28.58
C ARG A 532 11.35 15.92 -27.86
N LYS A 533 11.46 17.25 -27.90
CA LYS A 533 10.52 18.16 -27.24
C LYS A 533 9.12 18.08 -27.89
N LEU A 534 9.07 17.93 -29.22
CA LEU A 534 7.82 17.85 -29.99
C LEU A 534 7.16 16.46 -29.91
N LEU A 535 7.94 15.38 -29.91
CA LEU A 535 7.43 14.01 -29.83
C LEU A 535 7.08 13.57 -28.40
N LEU A 536 7.95 13.89 -27.44
CA LEU A 536 7.85 13.37 -26.07
C LEU A 536 6.85 14.16 -25.21
N ALA A 537 6.61 15.43 -25.48
CA ALA A 537 5.65 16.22 -24.70
C ALA A 537 4.22 15.66 -24.82
N PHE A 538 3.54 15.54 -23.69
CA PHE A 538 2.11 15.24 -23.66
C PHE A 538 1.29 16.44 -24.16
N PRO A 539 0.36 16.27 -25.11
CA PRO A 539 -0.54 17.33 -25.55
C PRO A 539 -1.76 17.52 -24.62
N SER A 540 -2.14 16.51 -23.86
CA SER A 540 -3.36 16.48 -23.03
C SER A 540 -3.13 15.71 -21.72
N THR A 541 -4.05 15.86 -20.76
CA THR A 541 -4.10 15.09 -19.50
C THR A 541 -4.91 13.78 -19.64
N TYR A 542 -5.11 13.30 -20.88
CA TYR A 542 -5.96 12.17 -21.23
C TYR A 542 -5.70 10.90 -20.41
N LEU A 543 -4.43 10.56 -20.13
CA LEU A 543 -4.12 9.37 -19.34
C LEU A 543 -4.61 9.50 -17.88
N ALA A 544 -4.64 10.70 -17.33
CA ALA A 544 -5.13 10.93 -15.97
C ALA A 544 -6.65 10.92 -15.94
N GLU A 545 -7.34 11.50 -16.94
CA GLU A 545 -8.79 11.31 -17.13
C GLU A 545 -9.17 9.81 -17.24
N ARG A 546 -8.39 9.01 -17.98
CA ARG A 546 -8.54 7.53 -18.03
C ARG A 546 -8.31 6.91 -16.65
N GLY A 547 -7.26 7.32 -15.95
CA GLY A 547 -6.94 6.90 -14.58
C GLY A 547 -8.10 7.15 -13.62
N PHE A 548 -8.65 8.37 -13.59
CA PHE A 548 -9.82 8.73 -12.79
C PHE A 548 -11.08 7.94 -13.20
N SER A 549 -11.24 7.57 -14.47
CA SER A 549 -12.31 6.64 -14.86
C SER A 549 -12.11 5.25 -14.27
N VAL A 550 -10.88 4.73 -14.28
CA VAL A 550 -10.55 3.44 -13.65
C VAL A 550 -10.74 3.50 -12.13
N VAL A 551 -10.39 4.61 -11.49
CA VAL A 551 -10.66 4.87 -10.06
C VAL A 551 -12.16 4.82 -9.75
N ALA A 552 -12.99 5.51 -10.55
CA ALA A 552 -14.45 5.47 -10.37
C ALA A 552 -15.05 4.05 -10.56
N ASP A 553 -14.50 3.26 -11.48
CA ASP A 553 -14.88 1.85 -11.66
C ASP A 553 -14.43 0.97 -10.48
N LEU A 554 -13.28 1.26 -9.88
CA LEU A 554 -12.77 0.53 -8.72
C LEU A 554 -13.59 0.85 -7.46
N LEU A 555 -13.98 2.12 -7.24
CA LEU A 555 -14.81 2.59 -6.11
C LEU A 555 -16.32 2.30 -6.26
N THR A 556 -16.68 1.16 -6.88
CA THR A 556 -18.09 0.72 -6.87
C THR A 556 -18.53 0.33 -5.46
N LYS A 557 -19.85 0.33 -5.19
CA LYS A 557 -20.46 0.06 -3.85
C LYS A 557 -19.90 -1.16 -3.08
N LYS A 558 -19.32 -2.15 -3.78
CA LYS A 558 -18.69 -3.34 -3.18
C LYS A 558 -17.23 -3.14 -2.70
N ARG A 559 -16.58 -2.04 -3.08
CA ARG A 559 -15.14 -1.75 -2.82
C ARG A 559 -14.90 -0.34 -2.28
N ASN A 560 -15.92 0.34 -1.74
CA ASN A 560 -15.83 1.70 -1.16
C ASN A 560 -14.79 1.89 -0.02
N ARG A 561 -14.16 0.81 0.47
CA ARG A 561 -13.11 0.84 1.50
C ARG A 561 -11.69 0.68 0.93
N LEU A 562 -11.52 0.58 -0.39
CA LEU A 562 -10.23 0.36 -1.02
C LEU A 562 -9.39 1.66 -1.03
N GLN A 563 -8.27 1.67 -0.31
CA GLN A 563 -7.34 2.81 -0.26
C GLN A 563 -6.52 2.89 -1.57
N ILE A 564 -7.05 3.58 -2.57
CA ILE A 564 -6.53 3.56 -3.94
C ILE A 564 -5.09 4.07 -4.06
N ALA A 565 -4.69 5.10 -3.32
CA ALA A 565 -3.32 5.62 -3.39
C ALA A 565 -2.28 4.71 -2.71
N LYS A 566 -2.73 3.68 -1.96
CA LYS A 566 -1.87 2.76 -1.20
C LYS A 566 -1.89 1.32 -1.74
N ARG A 567 -2.81 0.98 -2.65
CA ARG A 567 -3.00 -0.39 -3.17
C ARG A 567 -2.57 -0.52 -4.63
N GLY A 568 -2.03 -1.68 -4.95
CA GLY A 568 -1.52 -2.02 -6.28
C GLY A 568 -2.59 -2.15 -7.37
N ASP A 569 -3.87 -2.29 -7.01
CA ASP A 569 -4.99 -2.47 -7.94
C ASP A 569 -4.99 -1.45 -9.09
N LEU A 570 -4.82 -0.17 -8.76
CA LEU A 570 -4.85 0.92 -9.75
C LEU A 570 -3.66 0.80 -10.72
N ARG A 571 -2.44 0.64 -10.18
CA ARG A 571 -1.20 0.50 -10.97
C ARG A 571 -1.28 -0.73 -11.87
N LEU A 572 -1.62 -1.91 -11.35
CA LEU A 572 -1.71 -3.12 -12.14
C LEU A 572 -2.83 -3.09 -13.18
N ARG A 573 -3.96 -2.44 -12.91
CA ARG A 573 -5.02 -2.29 -13.92
C ARG A 573 -4.57 -1.42 -15.08
N LEU A 574 -3.87 -0.31 -14.80
CA LEU A 574 -3.44 0.67 -15.81
C LEU A 574 -2.13 0.33 -16.54
N THR A 575 -1.21 -0.41 -15.90
CA THR A 575 0.17 -0.55 -16.40
C THR A 575 0.31 -1.30 -17.71
N ASN A 576 1.21 -0.86 -18.58
CA ASN A 576 1.61 -1.60 -19.78
C ASN A 576 2.79 -2.55 -19.51
N PHE A 577 3.46 -2.43 -18.36
CA PHE A 577 4.52 -3.33 -17.96
C PHE A 577 3.99 -4.69 -17.51
N LYS A 578 4.77 -5.74 -17.77
CA LYS A 578 4.56 -7.06 -17.18
C LYS A 578 5.34 -7.11 -15.86
N PRO A 579 4.70 -7.29 -14.69
CA PRO A 579 5.41 -7.44 -13.43
C PRO A 579 6.30 -8.68 -13.46
N ASN A 580 7.48 -8.61 -12.84
CA ASN A 580 8.40 -9.72 -12.73
C ASN A 580 7.98 -10.67 -11.59
N VAL A 581 6.96 -11.48 -11.88
CA VAL A 581 6.42 -12.50 -10.97
C VAL A 581 7.51 -13.44 -10.42
N GLN A 582 8.60 -13.68 -11.16
CA GLN A 582 9.69 -14.56 -10.71
C GLN A 582 10.57 -13.93 -9.60
N ASN A 583 10.75 -12.60 -9.60
CA ASN A 583 11.46 -11.91 -8.52
C ASN A 583 10.60 -11.84 -7.24
N ASN A 584 9.32 -11.52 -7.37
CA ASN A 584 8.41 -11.50 -6.21
C ASN A 584 8.24 -12.89 -5.60
N ASN A 585 8.17 -13.93 -6.43
CA ASN A 585 8.27 -15.32 -5.98
C ASN A 585 9.55 -15.59 -5.18
N THR A 586 10.70 -15.00 -5.52
CA THR A 586 11.95 -15.23 -4.76
C THR A 586 12.08 -14.40 -3.49
N VAL A 587 11.49 -13.20 -3.41
CA VAL A 587 11.39 -12.45 -2.15
C VAL A 587 10.44 -13.17 -1.19
N GLN A 588 9.25 -13.54 -1.66
CA GLN A 588 8.30 -14.24 -0.81
C GLN A 588 8.81 -15.62 -0.39
N ARG A 589 9.39 -16.40 -1.31
CA ARG A 589 10.01 -17.68 -0.97
C ARG A 589 11.17 -17.50 0.02
N ARG A 590 11.95 -16.41 -0.04
CA ARG A 590 12.96 -16.11 0.98
C ARG A 590 12.34 -15.77 2.33
N ILE A 591 11.24 -15.03 2.37
CA ILE A 591 10.51 -14.74 3.62
C ILE A 591 9.96 -16.04 4.22
N ASP A 592 9.37 -16.92 3.41
CA ASP A 592 8.84 -18.21 3.86
C ASP A 592 9.95 -19.19 4.26
N GLU A 593 11.06 -19.26 3.51
CA GLU A 593 12.27 -20.03 3.85
C GLU A 593 12.89 -19.51 5.16
N MET A 594 13.06 -18.20 5.32
CA MET A 594 13.60 -17.59 6.54
C MET A 594 12.66 -17.74 7.74
N SER A 595 11.34 -17.62 7.54
CA SER A 595 10.35 -17.80 8.61
C SER A 595 10.33 -19.25 9.09
N ALA A 596 10.35 -20.21 8.16
CA ALA A 596 10.45 -21.63 8.50
C ALA A 596 11.80 -21.97 9.17
N ASP A 597 12.92 -21.39 8.73
CA ASP A 597 14.22 -21.57 9.37
C ASP A 597 14.26 -20.97 10.79
N VAL A 598 13.65 -19.80 11.01
CA VAL A 598 13.51 -19.17 12.33
C VAL A 598 12.59 -19.98 13.24
N GLU A 599 11.43 -20.44 12.75
CA GLU A 599 10.50 -21.29 13.50
C GLU A 599 11.17 -22.62 13.89
N ASN A 600 11.90 -23.25 12.97
CA ASN A 600 12.66 -24.47 13.24
C ASN A 600 13.77 -24.22 14.26
N MET A 601 14.52 -23.11 14.15
CA MET A 601 15.57 -22.74 15.12
C MET A 601 14.97 -22.51 16.51
N LEU A 602 13.81 -21.84 16.59
CA LEU A 602 13.08 -21.61 17.83
C LEU A 602 12.59 -22.93 18.44
N CYS A 603 11.90 -23.77 17.67
CA CYS A 603 11.42 -25.08 18.11
C CYS A 603 12.57 -25.97 18.61
N ASN A 604 13.72 -25.97 17.92
CA ASN A 604 14.91 -26.72 18.36
C ASN A 604 15.37 -26.32 19.77
N VAL A 605 15.32 -25.03 20.13
CA VAL A 605 15.66 -24.56 21.49
C VAL A 605 14.58 -24.97 22.50
N LEU A 606 13.29 -24.84 22.16
CA LEU A 606 12.18 -25.16 23.06
C LEU A 606 12.06 -26.65 23.40
N ARG A 607 12.63 -27.56 22.58
CA ARG A 607 12.74 -28.98 22.93
C ARG A 607 13.70 -29.25 24.07
N THR A 608 14.77 -28.47 24.20
CA THR A 608 15.83 -28.68 25.20
C THR A 608 15.76 -27.75 26.40
N GLU A 609 15.20 -26.55 26.23
CA GLU A 609 15.17 -25.50 27.26
C GLU A 609 13.80 -25.31 27.90
N GLU A 610 13.81 -24.90 29.16
CA GLU A 610 12.61 -24.48 29.89
C GLU A 610 12.21 -23.06 29.50
N PHE A 611 10.91 -22.81 29.36
CA PHE A 611 10.39 -21.54 28.88
C PHE A 611 9.06 -21.13 29.53
N SER A 612 8.79 -19.84 29.50
CA SER A 612 7.46 -19.30 29.78
C SER A 612 6.72 -19.09 28.46
N LEU A 613 5.43 -19.42 28.46
CA LEU A 613 4.52 -19.17 27.35
C LEU A 613 3.63 -17.95 27.70
N GLN A 614 3.24 -17.19 26.70
CA GLN A 614 2.25 -16.12 26.81
C GLN A 614 1.23 -16.35 25.72
N VAL A 615 -0.05 -16.44 26.08
CA VAL A 615 -1.13 -16.79 25.15
C VAL A 615 -2.31 -15.86 25.40
N ASP A 616 -2.92 -15.38 24.33
CA ASP A 616 -4.15 -14.59 24.35
C ASP A 616 -4.93 -14.79 23.05
N GLU A 617 -6.26 -14.77 23.13
CA GLU A 617 -7.17 -14.75 21.99
C GLU A 617 -7.77 -13.36 21.74
N SER A 618 -8.06 -13.03 20.49
CA SER A 618 -8.82 -11.81 20.14
C SER A 618 -9.67 -12.03 18.90
N THR A 619 -10.81 -11.34 18.83
CA THR A 619 -11.71 -11.35 17.67
C THR A 619 -11.43 -10.15 16.78
N LEU A 620 -10.99 -10.40 15.55
CA LEU A 620 -10.72 -9.37 14.55
C LEU A 620 -12.02 -8.72 14.05
N PRO A 621 -11.97 -7.50 13.47
CA PRO A 621 -13.16 -6.78 12.98
C PRO A 621 -13.98 -7.51 11.90
N GLN A 622 -13.44 -8.60 11.34
CA GLN A 622 -14.07 -9.46 10.34
C GLN A 622 -14.80 -10.66 10.97
N ASN A 623 -14.87 -10.73 12.31
CA ASN A 623 -15.47 -11.80 13.11
C ASN A 623 -14.69 -13.13 13.10
N GLU A 624 -13.41 -13.09 12.73
CA GLU A 624 -12.44 -14.17 12.87
C GLU A 624 -11.78 -14.12 14.26
N ALA A 625 -11.54 -15.26 14.89
CA ALA A 625 -10.85 -15.34 16.18
C ALA A 625 -9.41 -15.83 15.98
N LEU A 626 -8.42 -15.07 16.45
CA LEU A 626 -7.00 -15.38 16.31
C LEU A 626 -6.38 -15.66 17.68
N LEU A 627 -5.59 -16.72 17.77
CA LEU A 627 -4.78 -17.10 18.92
C LEU A 627 -3.31 -16.76 18.64
N LEU A 628 -2.72 -15.91 19.47
CA LEU A 628 -1.29 -15.59 19.43
C LEU A 628 -0.56 -16.23 20.61
N ALA A 629 0.61 -16.79 20.33
CA ALA A 629 1.49 -17.38 21.35
C ALA A 629 2.90 -16.81 21.24
N TYR A 630 3.42 -16.27 22.35
CA TYR A 630 4.82 -15.86 22.50
C TYR A 630 5.55 -16.74 23.51
N VAL A 631 6.85 -16.92 23.34
CA VAL A 631 7.71 -17.68 24.26
C VAL A 631 8.83 -16.80 24.81
N ARG A 632 9.19 -17.04 26.07
CA ARG A 632 10.37 -16.46 26.72
C ARG A 632 11.24 -17.56 27.29
N PHE A 633 12.48 -17.59 26.86
CA PHE A 633 13.47 -18.61 27.20
C PHE A 633 14.85 -17.97 27.37
N ILE A 634 15.85 -18.77 27.76
CA ILE A 634 17.22 -18.30 27.96
C ILE A 634 18.07 -18.75 26.78
N LYS A 635 18.83 -17.82 26.21
CA LYS A 635 19.83 -18.10 25.18
C LYS A 635 21.06 -17.23 25.46
N GLU A 636 22.24 -17.83 25.48
CA GLU A 636 23.54 -17.12 25.63
C GLU A 636 23.56 -16.14 26.82
N GLY A 637 22.98 -16.53 27.95
CA GLY A 637 22.94 -15.72 29.17
C GLY A 637 21.95 -14.55 29.18
N LYS A 638 21.01 -14.49 28.22
CA LYS A 638 19.98 -13.45 28.10
C LYS A 638 18.59 -14.06 28.04
N LEU A 639 17.58 -13.33 28.54
CA LEU A 639 16.17 -13.66 28.26
C LEU A 639 15.83 -13.17 26.86
N VAL A 640 15.42 -14.11 26.01
CA VAL A 640 14.93 -13.89 24.64
C VAL A 640 13.41 -14.03 24.64
N GLN A 641 12.72 -13.24 23.84
CA GLN A 641 11.27 -13.22 23.70
C GLN A 641 10.92 -13.26 22.21
N GLU A 642 10.20 -14.27 21.76
CA GLU A 642 9.88 -14.49 20.34
C GLU A 642 8.41 -14.89 20.15
N LEU A 643 7.86 -14.58 18.98
CA LEU A 643 6.56 -15.12 18.55
C LEU A 643 6.74 -16.62 18.24
N LEU A 644 5.89 -17.47 18.82
CA LEU A 644 5.89 -18.91 18.56
C LEU A 644 4.97 -19.26 17.39
N PHE A 645 3.73 -18.76 17.41
CA PHE A 645 2.77 -18.92 16.31
C PHE A 645 1.63 -17.89 16.39
N ALA A 646 0.97 -17.72 15.24
CA ALA A 646 -0.38 -17.21 15.12
C ALA A 646 -1.25 -18.31 14.50
N ARG A 647 -2.39 -18.67 15.12
CA ARG A 647 -3.32 -19.70 14.61
C ARG A 647 -4.77 -19.27 14.79
N GLU A 648 -5.60 -19.54 13.79
CA GLU A 648 -7.03 -19.24 13.80
C GLU A 648 -7.83 -20.22 14.67
N LEU A 649 -8.84 -19.70 15.39
CA LEU A 649 -9.78 -20.45 16.21
C LEU A 649 -11.07 -20.74 15.42
N LEU A 650 -11.03 -21.81 14.61
CA LEU A 650 -12.08 -22.16 13.63
C LEU A 650 -13.48 -22.50 14.20
N THR A 651 -13.62 -22.72 15.51
CA THR A 651 -14.89 -23.23 16.09
C THR A 651 -15.44 -22.36 17.22
N ASP A 652 -14.64 -22.09 18.24
CA ASP A 652 -15.02 -21.30 19.41
C ASP A 652 -13.79 -20.86 20.21
N THR A 653 -13.97 -19.86 21.06
CA THR A 653 -12.94 -19.29 21.95
C THR A 653 -12.90 -19.96 23.34
N ARG A 654 -13.39 -21.21 23.48
CA ARG A 654 -13.35 -21.91 24.78
C ARG A 654 -11.92 -22.37 25.10
N GLY A 655 -11.60 -22.40 26.40
CA GLY A 655 -10.29 -22.83 26.89
C GLY A 655 -9.86 -24.23 26.46
N GLU A 656 -10.82 -25.13 26.18
CA GLU A 656 -10.55 -26.45 25.61
C GLU A 656 -10.03 -26.37 24.16
N SER A 657 -10.62 -25.51 23.33
CA SER A 657 -10.23 -25.30 21.92
C SER A 657 -8.84 -24.66 21.85
N ILE A 658 -8.59 -23.64 22.68
CA ILE A 658 -7.28 -23.00 22.86
C ILE A 658 -6.23 -24.04 23.29
N PHE A 659 -6.55 -24.87 24.30
CA PHE A 659 -5.67 -25.93 24.79
C PHE A 659 -5.31 -26.95 23.70
N ARG A 660 -6.29 -27.37 22.89
CA ARG A 660 -6.05 -28.31 21.78
C ARG A 660 -5.09 -27.73 20.75
N ILE A 661 -5.27 -26.48 20.32
CA ILE A 661 -4.37 -25.83 19.35
C ILE A 661 -2.93 -25.75 19.88
N VAL A 662 -2.74 -25.32 21.12
CA VAL A 662 -1.41 -25.28 21.77
C VAL A 662 -0.82 -26.70 21.87
N GLN A 663 -1.59 -27.66 22.36
CA GLN A 663 -1.14 -29.04 22.52
C GLN A 663 -0.76 -29.68 21.17
N ASP A 664 -1.54 -29.46 20.12
CA ASP A 664 -1.32 -30.07 18.82
C ASP A 664 -0.12 -29.43 18.10
N PHE A 665 0.10 -28.11 18.23
CA PHE A 665 1.36 -27.47 17.81
C PHE A 665 2.57 -28.10 18.53
N PHE A 666 2.48 -28.31 19.84
CA PHE A 666 3.58 -28.87 20.63
C PHE A 666 3.87 -30.33 20.25
N LYS A 667 2.84 -31.15 19.99
CA LYS A 667 3.00 -32.50 19.43
C LYS A 667 3.63 -32.47 18.04
N GLU A 668 3.11 -31.63 17.14
CA GLU A 668 3.56 -31.47 15.75
C GLU A 668 5.05 -31.11 15.68
N LYS A 669 5.51 -30.25 16.60
CA LYS A 669 6.90 -29.78 16.67
C LYS A 669 7.78 -30.57 17.64
N GLU A 670 7.29 -31.65 18.24
CA GLU A 670 7.98 -32.49 19.24
C GLU A 670 8.48 -31.71 20.49
N ILE A 671 7.77 -30.64 20.90
CA ILE A 671 8.11 -29.82 22.07
C ILE A 671 7.48 -30.44 23.33
N PRO A 672 8.27 -30.84 24.35
CA PRO A 672 7.72 -31.37 25.60
C PRO A 672 6.92 -30.31 26.35
N LEU A 673 5.63 -30.58 26.64
CA LEU A 673 4.80 -29.70 27.48
C LEU A 673 5.40 -29.47 28.88
N THR A 674 6.18 -30.42 29.39
CA THR A 674 6.91 -30.31 30.66
C THR A 674 7.96 -29.19 30.70
N ASN A 675 8.40 -28.68 29.54
CA ASN A 675 9.34 -27.56 29.47
C ASN A 675 8.65 -26.20 29.73
N VAL A 676 7.30 -26.15 29.72
CA VAL A 676 6.55 -24.94 30.05
C VAL A 676 6.50 -24.76 31.56
N ILE A 677 7.29 -23.83 32.09
CA ILE A 677 7.37 -23.59 33.54
C ILE A 677 6.38 -22.53 34.04
N ALA A 678 5.92 -21.64 33.15
CA ALA A 678 4.96 -20.59 33.50
C ALA A 678 4.14 -20.11 32.29
N VAL A 679 2.88 -19.76 32.49
CA VAL A 679 2.02 -19.18 31.45
C VAL A 679 1.41 -17.85 31.89
N ALA A 680 1.49 -16.84 31.01
CA ALA A 680 0.81 -15.56 31.16
C ALA A 680 -0.41 -15.44 30.22
N THR A 681 -1.55 -14.99 30.74
CA THR A 681 -2.80 -14.74 29.99
C THR A 681 -3.49 -13.46 30.48
N ASP A 682 -4.43 -12.90 29.70
CA ASP A 682 -5.24 -11.75 30.12
C ASP A 682 -6.14 -12.02 31.34
N GLY A 683 -6.54 -13.27 31.58
CA GLY A 683 -7.40 -13.64 32.71
C GLY A 683 -8.90 -13.69 32.41
N THR A 684 -9.30 -13.74 31.15
CA THR A 684 -10.65 -14.14 30.72
C THR A 684 -11.13 -15.47 31.31
N PRO A 685 -12.46 -15.72 31.38
CA PRO A 685 -13.01 -17.00 31.81
C PRO A 685 -12.60 -18.20 30.93
N SER A 686 -12.35 -17.97 29.64
CA SER A 686 -11.76 -18.94 28.70
C SER A 686 -10.35 -19.36 29.11
N MET A 687 -9.57 -18.44 29.67
CA MET A 687 -8.19 -18.70 30.11
C MET A 687 -8.10 -19.23 31.56
N LEU A 688 -8.71 -18.54 32.52
CA LEU A 688 -8.62 -18.83 33.97
C LEU A 688 -9.72 -19.76 34.53
N GLY A 689 -10.70 -20.17 33.72
CA GLY A 689 -11.87 -20.93 34.17
C GLY A 689 -11.52 -22.18 34.98
N ARG A 690 -12.01 -22.27 36.23
CA ARG A 690 -11.61 -23.29 37.23
C ARG A 690 -11.76 -24.76 36.81
N HIS A 691 -12.66 -25.05 35.86
CA HIS A 691 -12.99 -26.41 35.41
C HIS A 691 -12.96 -26.61 33.88
N ARG A 692 -12.81 -25.53 33.10
CA ARG A 692 -12.89 -25.53 31.62
C ARG A 692 -12.00 -24.47 30.96
N GLY A 693 -11.12 -23.82 31.74
CA GLY A 693 -10.19 -22.82 31.24
C GLY A 693 -8.94 -23.47 30.67
N PHE A 694 -8.28 -22.80 29.72
CA PHE A 694 -7.00 -23.24 29.15
C PHE A 694 -5.98 -23.63 30.24
N LEU A 695 -5.87 -22.82 31.30
CA LEU A 695 -4.94 -23.06 32.41
C LEU A 695 -5.34 -24.27 33.29
N SER A 696 -6.63 -24.66 33.34
CA SER A 696 -7.02 -25.89 34.04
C SER A 696 -6.55 -27.13 33.28
N TYR A 697 -6.77 -27.21 31.96
CA TYR A 697 -6.30 -28.31 31.12
C TYR A 697 -4.77 -28.41 31.06
N LEU A 698 -4.07 -27.27 31.06
CA LEU A 698 -2.61 -27.27 31.06
C LEU A 698 -2.03 -27.74 32.41
N LYS A 699 -2.65 -27.38 33.54
CA LYS A 699 -2.25 -27.87 34.88
C LYS A 699 -2.49 -29.35 35.09
N GLU A 700 -3.46 -29.96 34.41
CA GLU A 700 -3.61 -31.43 34.39
C GLU A 700 -2.43 -32.14 33.71
N LYS A 701 -1.66 -31.45 32.85
CA LYS A 701 -0.46 -31.98 32.19
C LYS A 701 0.84 -31.54 32.84
N VAL A 702 0.86 -30.36 33.46
CA VAL A 702 2.01 -29.77 34.14
C VAL A 702 1.57 -29.24 35.52
N PRO A 703 1.58 -30.09 36.57
CA PRO A 703 1.06 -29.72 37.89
C PRO A 703 1.77 -28.53 38.55
N ASP A 704 3.09 -28.43 38.35
CA ASP A 704 3.94 -27.37 38.94
C ASP A 704 3.89 -26.03 38.17
N LEU A 705 3.00 -25.90 37.18
CA LEU A 705 2.91 -24.72 36.32
C LEU A 705 2.52 -23.45 37.06
N LEU A 706 3.37 -22.42 36.98
CA LEU A 706 3.06 -21.08 37.45
C LEU A 706 2.11 -20.37 36.48
N ALA A 707 0.87 -20.14 36.90
CA ALA A 707 -0.07 -19.29 36.16
C ALA A 707 0.10 -17.83 36.59
N VAL A 708 0.34 -16.93 35.63
CA VAL A 708 0.44 -15.49 35.81
C VAL A 708 -0.73 -14.82 35.08
N HIS A 709 -1.47 -13.96 35.78
CA HIS A 709 -2.52 -13.15 35.17
C HIS A 709 -1.96 -11.74 34.93
N CYS A 710 -2.10 -11.25 33.70
CA CYS A 710 -1.48 -10.03 33.19
C CYS A 710 -1.57 -8.84 34.15
N VAL A 711 -0.43 -8.30 34.57
CA VAL A 711 -0.40 -7.12 35.45
C VAL A 711 -0.91 -5.85 34.79
N ILE A 712 -0.78 -5.70 33.47
CA ILE A 712 -1.30 -4.52 32.77
C ILE A 712 -2.84 -4.58 32.69
N HIS A 713 -3.42 -5.74 32.40
CA HIS A 713 -4.88 -5.91 32.47
C HIS A 713 -5.39 -5.70 33.91
N ARG A 714 -4.70 -6.22 34.94
CA ARG A 714 -5.04 -5.90 36.34
C ARG A 714 -5.01 -4.39 36.63
N GLN A 715 -3.99 -3.66 36.16
CA GLN A 715 -3.92 -2.20 36.29
C GLN A 715 -5.07 -1.50 35.56
N HIS A 716 -5.45 -1.97 34.37
CA HIS A 716 -6.58 -1.46 33.61
C HIS A 716 -7.92 -1.69 34.34
N LEU A 717 -8.11 -2.85 34.97
CA LEU A 717 -9.29 -3.15 35.79
C LEU A 717 -9.38 -2.23 37.02
N VAL A 718 -8.24 -1.89 37.65
CA VAL A 718 -8.22 -0.89 38.74
C VAL A 718 -8.56 0.50 38.21
N ALA A 719 -7.96 0.92 37.10
CA ALA A 719 -8.21 2.24 36.51
C ALA A 719 -9.66 2.44 36.06
N LYS A 720 -10.41 1.37 35.76
CA LYS A 720 -11.86 1.42 35.49
C LYS A 720 -12.72 1.71 36.73
N ARG A 721 -12.20 1.53 37.94
CA ARG A 721 -12.95 1.66 39.20
C ARG A 721 -13.01 3.14 39.63
N LEU A 722 -14.01 3.85 39.12
CA LEU A 722 -14.32 5.25 39.47
C LEU A 722 -15.44 5.35 40.50
N SER A 723 -15.54 6.48 41.22
CA SER A 723 -16.73 6.82 42.01
C SER A 723 -17.88 7.31 41.12
N ASP A 724 -19.13 7.20 41.58
CA ASP A 724 -20.32 7.65 40.82
C ASP A 724 -20.27 9.11 40.35
N ARG A 725 -19.51 9.94 41.08
CA ARG A 725 -19.23 11.34 40.75
C ARG A 725 -18.27 11.42 39.57
N LEU A 726 -17.07 10.85 39.72
CA LEU A 726 -16.03 10.87 38.69
C LEU A 726 -16.49 10.17 37.40
N HIS A 727 -17.27 9.09 37.51
CA HIS A 727 -17.87 8.43 36.35
C HIS A 727 -18.83 9.36 35.60
N ARG A 728 -19.70 10.11 36.29
CA ARG A 728 -20.56 11.13 35.64
C ARG A 728 -19.75 12.23 34.96
N SER A 729 -18.72 12.75 35.63
CA SER A 729 -17.83 13.77 35.05
C SER A 729 -17.10 13.27 33.81
N LEU A 730 -16.65 12.01 33.80
CA LEU A 730 -16.06 11.37 32.62
C LEU A 730 -17.07 11.22 31.48
N GLN A 731 -18.33 10.88 31.75
CA GLN A 731 -19.38 10.77 30.73
C GLN A 731 -19.66 12.12 30.04
N TYR A 732 -19.59 13.26 30.75
CA TYR A 732 -19.66 14.58 30.11
C TYR A 732 -18.49 14.82 29.14
N VAL A 733 -17.27 14.44 29.53
CA VAL A 733 -16.08 14.54 28.65
C VAL A 733 -16.23 13.65 27.41
N ILE A 734 -16.65 12.38 27.58
CA ILE A 734 -16.87 11.45 26.47
C ILE A 734 -17.94 12.01 25.51
N THR A 735 -19.04 12.54 26.04
CA THR A 735 -20.12 13.16 25.25
C THR A 735 -19.58 14.35 24.43
N ALA A 736 -18.77 15.22 25.04
CA ALA A 736 -18.16 16.37 24.34
C ALA A 736 -17.18 15.93 23.25
N VAL A 737 -16.27 14.99 23.54
CA VAL A 737 -15.32 14.42 22.56
C VAL A 737 -16.08 13.82 21.37
N ASN A 738 -17.11 13.01 21.64
CA ASN A 738 -17.85 12.32 20.59
C ASN A 738 -18.69 13.29 19.75
N LYS A 739 -19.20 14.38 20.35
CA LYS A 739 -19.93 15.45 19.65
C LYS A 739 -19.03 16.31 18.75
N ILE A 740 -17.76 16.49 19.12
CA ILE A 740 -16.73 17.12 18.27
C ILE A 740 -16.33 16.16 17.14
N LYS A 741 -16.11 14.88 17.44
CA LYS A 741 -15.72 13.84 16.47
C LYS A 741 -16.85 13.39 15.53
N SER A 742 -18.12 13.65 15.86
CA SER A 742 -19.27 13.25 15.04
C SER A 742 -19.33 13.94 13.66
N SER A 743 -18.51 14.98 13.43
CA SER A 743 -18.47 15.70 12.16
C SER A 743 -17.06 16.19 11.83
N ALA A 744 -16.58 15.85 10.63
CA ALA A 744 -15.33 16.35 10.07
C ALA A 744 -15.31 17.88 9.87
N LEU A 745 -16.45 18.58 9.98
CA LEU A 745 -16.49 20.03 10.08
C LEU A 745 -16.16 20.49 11.51
N ARG A 746 -16.77 19.87 12.53
CA ARG A 746 -16.53 20.22 13.95
C ARG A 746 -15.10 19.92 14.37
N GLU A 747 -14.52 18.79 13.95
CA GLU A 747 -13.11 18.47 14.24
C GLU A 747 -12.14 19.48 13.63
N ARG A 748 -12.41 19.98 12.41
CA ARG A 748 -11.60 21.04 11.78
C ARG A 748 -11.76 22.39 12.47
N LEU A 749 -12.98 22.78 12.83
CA LEU A 749 -13.24 24.01 13.59
C LEU A 749 -12.59 23.97 14.98
N PHE A 750 -12.62 22.81 15.66
CA PHE A 750 -11.92 22.61 16.93
C PHE A 750 -10.40 22.71 16.75
N SER A 751 -9.84 22.09 15.70
CA SER A 751 -8.41 22.20 15.40
C SER A 751 -7.98 23.66 15.14
N GLN A 752 -8.81 24.44 14.42
CA GLN A 752 -8.58 25.87 14.19
C GLN A 752 -8.64 26.69 15.48
N LEU A 753 -9.62 26.42 16.35
CA LEU A 753 -9.73 27.07 17.66
C LEU A 753 -8.50 26.78 18.55
N CYS A 754 -7.99 25.55 18.53
CA CYS A 754 -6.74 25.20 19.21
C CYS A 754 -5.51 25.94 18.63
N GLU A 755 -5.49 26.20 17.31
CA GLU A 755 -4.44 27.01 16.67
C GLU A 755 -4.54 28.50 16.99
N GLU A 756 -5.75 29.04 17.15
CA GLU A 756 -5.98 30.42 17.58
C GLU A 756 -5.62 30.65 19.06
N ASN A 757 -5.70 29.61 19.89
CA ASN A 757 -5.42 29.66 21.33
C ASN A 757 -4.00 29.17 21.73
N ASP A 758 -3.15 28.79 20.76
CA ASP A 758 -1.79 28.26 20.99
C ASP A 758 -1.75 26.98 21.87
N GLU A 759 -2.73 26.08 21.67
CA GLU A 759 -2.89 24.85 22.47
C GLU A 759 -1.95 23.72 21.98
N ASP A 760 -1.28 23.04 22.92
CA ASP A 760 -0.34 21.93 22.65
C ASP A 760 -0.93 20.78 21.80
N PHE A 761 -2.24 20.52 21.93
CA PHE A 761 -2.91 19.37 21.32
C PHE A 761 -4.07 19.78 20.41
N LYS A 762 -3.77 19.90 19.11
CA LYS A 762 -4.72 20.34 18.06
C LYS A 762 -5.86 19.34 17.75
N ARG A 763 -5.87 18.14 18.35
CA ARG A 763 -6.89 17.09 18.11
C ARG A 763 -7.15 16.24 19.34
N LEU A 764 -8.41 15.88 19.55
CA LEU A 764 -8.84 14.92 20.55
C LEU A 764 -8.66 13.47 20.06
N LEU A 765 -8.46 12.52 20.98
CA LEU A 765 -8.41 11.08 20.70
C LEU A 765 -9.81 10.44 20.75
N LEU A 766 -9.99 9.29 20.12
CA LEU A 766 -11.28 8.60 19.99
C LEU A 766 -11.75 7.94 21.30
N HIS A 767 -13.05 8.06 21.59
CA HIS A 767 -13.81 7.13 22.42
C HIS A 767 -15.08 6.74 21.64
N THR A 768 -15.63 5.55 21.87
CA THR A 768 -16.91 5.12 21.29
C THR A 768 -18.02 5.22 22.33
N GLU A 769 -19.04 6.06 22.09
CA GLU A 769 -20.46 5.88 22.48
C GLU A 769 -21.28 7.13 22.10
N PHE A 770 -22.46 6.95 21.50
CA PHE A 770 -23.28 8.03 20.92
C PHE A 770 -24.52 8.34 21.78
N LEU A 771 -24.75 9.62 22.13
CA LEU A 771 -26.04 10.13 22.61
C LEU A 771 -26.28 11.59 22.13
N GLU A 772 -27.56 11.96 22.02
CA GLU A 772 -28.04 13.24 21.49
C GLU A 772 -28.67 14.13 22.58
N THR A 773 -28.11 15.31 22.86
CA THR A 773 -28.79 16.44 23.56
C THR A 773 -28.17 17.80 23.18
N GLU A 774 -28.88 18.90 23.46
CA GLU A 774 -28.54 20.28 23.05
C GLU A 774 -27.41 20.94 23.88
N ASP A 775 -26.79 21.99 23.34
CA ASP A 775 -25.37 22.32 23.59
C ASP A 775 -25.02 23.33 24.71
N THR A 776 -25.99 23.80 25.50
CA THR A 776 -25.70 24.72 26.63
C THR A 776 -25.45 23.96 27.94
N GLU A 777 -26.28 22.98 28.26
CA GLU A 777 -26.16 22.20 29.50
C GLU A 777 -24.85 21.38 29.56
N LEU A 778 -24.41 20.84 28.43
CA LEU A 778 -23.15 20.10 28.34
C LEU A 778 -21.93 20.97 28.66
N ARG A 779 -21.90 22.21 28.18
CA ARG A 779 -20.84 23.18 28.52
C ARG A 779 -20.80 23.41 30.02
N ASP A 780 -21.94 23.80 30.61
CA ASP A 780 -22.06 24.08 32.03
C ASP A 780 -21.65 22.86 32.90
N ASN A 781 -21.98 21.64 32.46
CA ASN A 781 -21.64 20.42 33.18
C ASN A 781 -20.15 20.06 33.08
N VAL A 782 -19.49 20.30 31.94
CA VAL A 782 -18.03 20.18 31.79
C VAL A 782 -17.31 21.25 32.63
N GLU A 783 -17.79 22.50 32.61
CA GLU A 783 -17.23 23.62 33.37
C GLU A 783 -17.34 23.38 34.88
N LYS A 784 -18.51 22.92 35.38
CA LYS A 784 -18.70 22.49 36.79
C LYS A 784 -17.88 21.26 37.18
N SER A 785 -17.53 20.40 36.22
CA SER A 785 -16.73 19.19 36.46
C SER A 785 -15.22 19.43 36.38
N ARG A 786 -14.74 20.68 36.23
CA ARG A 786 -13.32 20.99 35.98
C ARG A 786 -12.36 20.33 36.98
N ALA A 787 -12.63 20.44 38.27
CA ALA A 787 -11.81 19.83 39.32
C ALA A 787 -11.70 18.31 39.21
N ASP A 788 -12.79 17.64 38.82
CA ASP A 788 -12.84 16.19 38.64
C ASP A 788 -12.04 15.77 37.40
N ILE A 789 -12.09 16.58 36.33
CA ILE A 789 -11.33 16.38 35.09
C ILE A 789 -9.83 16.56 35.32
N ASP A 790 -9.41 17.63 36.00
CA ASP A 790 -8.00 17.91 36.30
C ASP A 790 -7.42 16.81 37.21
N TYR A 791 -8.15 16.40 38.26
CA TYR A 791 -7.79 15.26 39.12
C TYR A 791 -7.65 13.95 38.33
N MET A 792 -8.62 13.63 37.47
CA MET A 792 -8.56 12.41 36.65
C MET A 792 -7.38 12.46 35.68
N SER A 793 -7.15 13.57 34.98
CA SER A 793 -6.02 13.76 34.06
C SER A 793 -4.69 13.43 34.74
N ASP A 794 -4.44 14.04 35.89
CA ASP A 794 -3.23 13.83 36.69
C ASP A 794 -3.10 12.38 37.18
N LEU A 795 -4.19 11.77 37.66
CA LEU A 795 -4.20 10.39 38.16
C LEU A 795 -3.96 9.36 37.04
N TYR A 796 -4.62 9.51 35.89
CA TYR A 796 -4.43 8.63 34.74
C TYR A 796 -3.03 8.80 34.13
N PHE A 797 -2.44 10.00 34.20
CA PHE A 797 -1.01 10.18 33.89
C PHE A 797 -0.12 9.31 34.81
N LYS A 798 -0.41 9.23 36.12
CA LYS A 798 0.32 8.33 37.05
C LYS A 798 0.11 6.85 36.73
N PHE A 799 -1.10 6.45 36.34
CA PHE A 799 -1.34 5.09 35.86
C PHE A 799 -0.56 4.78 34.57
N ASN A 800 -0.46 5.73 33.63
CA ASN A 800 0.35 5.59 32.42
C ASN A 800 1.85 5.50 32.74
N GLU A 801 2.37 6.30 33.68
CA GLU A 801 3.75 6.17 34.19
C GLU A 801 4.03 4.77 34.78
N MET A 802 3.04 4.16 35.45
CA MET A 802 3.15 2.79 35.95
C MET A 802 3.13 1.77 34.81
N ASN A 803 2.18 1.90 33.87
CA ASN A 803 2.03 0.98 32.74
C ASN A 803 3.30 0.96 31.86
N LEU A 804 3.87 2.12 31.53
CA LEU A 804 5.14 2.24 30.81
C LEU A 804 6.34 1.58 31.53
N ARG A 805 6.31 1.47 32.86
CA ARG A 805 7.33 0.71 33.63
C ARG A 805 7.07 -0.80 33.58
N LEU A 806 5.82 -1.22 33.41
CA LEU A 806 5.39 -2.62 33.27
C LEU A 806 5.47 -3.15 31.82
N GLN A 807 5.78 -2.31 30.84
CA GLN A 807 5.99 -2.68 29.43
C GLN A 807 7.47 -2.78 29.03
N ARG A 808 8.42 -2.49 29.92
CA ARG A 808 9.86 -2.46 29.58
C ARG A 808 10.44 -3.84 29.26
N ASP A 809 11.38 -3.86 28.32
CA ASP A 809 12.20 -5.04 28.02
C ASP A 809 12.89 -5.59 29.29
N GLN A 810 13.06 -6.92 29.35
CA GLN A 810 13.69 -7.61 30.49
C GLN A 810 12.95 -7.43 31.84
N LEU A 811 11.65 -7.11 31.83
CA LEU A 811 10.82 -7.11 33.04
C LEU A 811 10.57 -8.55 33.56
N ASN A 812 10.68 -8.75 34.87
CA ASN A 812 10.46 -10.02 35.57
C ASN A 812 9.62 -9.81 36.85
N LEU A 813 9.19 -10.89 37.50
CA LEU A 813 8.23 -10.82 38.62
C LEU A 813 8.78 -10.02 39.82
N ILE A 814 10.11 -10.05 40.04
CA ILE A 814 10.78 -9.25 41.07
C ILE A 814 10.59 -7.75 40.80
N LYS A 815 10.95 -7.29 39.59
CA LYS A 815 10.79 -5.88 39.18
C LYS A 815 9.32 -5.44 39.22
N VAL A 816 8.39 -6.32 38.83
CA VAL A 816 6.95 -6.07 38.89
C VAL A 816 6.50 -5.84 40.33
N LYS A 817 6.91 -6.70 41.28
CA LYS A 817 6.63 -6.51 42.71
C LYS A 817 7.14 -5.16 43.21
N THR A 818 8.34 -4.75 42.81
CA THR A 818 8.90 -3.42 43.16
C THR A 818 8.04 -2.28 42.61
N VAL A 819 7.65 -2.32 41.33
CA VAL A 819 6.84 -1.27 40.69
C VAL A 819 5.45 -1.17 41.32
N VAL A 820 4.78 -2.30 41.54
CA VAL A 820 3.43 -2.37 42.13
C VAL A 820 3.45 -1.89 43.58
N THR A 821 4.35 -2.42 44.42
CA THR A 821 4.48 -2.01 45.83
C THR A 821 4.77 -0.51 45.94
N ALA A 822 5.66 0.02 45.09
CA ALA A 822 5.96 1.46 45.07
C ALA A 822 4.76 2.31 44.63
N PHE A 823 3.91 1.83 43.71
CA PHE A 823 2.71 2.56 43.29
C PHE A 823 1.60 2.53 44.35
N ILE A 824 1.41 1.39 45.02
CA ILE A 824 0.46 1.28 46.16
C ILE A 824 0.88 2.24 47.28
N GLY A 825 2.17 2.26 47.65
CA GLY A 825 2.69 3.22 48.63
C GLY A 825 2.49 4.68 48.19
N LYS A 826 2.62 4.99 46.90
CA LYS A 826 2.32 6.31 46.34
C LYS A 826 0.84 6.69 46.47
N LEU A 827 -0.10 5.79 46.18
CA LEU A 827 -1.54 6.07 46.32
C LEU A 827 -1.91 6.48 47.75
N ALA A 828 -1.35 5.77 48.76
CA ALA A 828 -1.53 6.12 50.16
C ALA A 828 -0.96 7.52 50.50
N ILE A 829 0.24 7.84 50.00
CA ILE A 829 0.87 9.17 50.18
C ILE A 829 0.06 10.27 49.45
N PHE A 830 -0.47 9.98 48.26
CA PHE A 830 -1.29 10.93 47.49
C PHE A 830 -2.56 11.30 48.27
N GLY A 831 -3.27 10.32 48.85
CA GLY A 831 -4.44 10.60 49.68
C GLY A 831 -4.11 11.39 50.95
N GLN A 832 -3.00 11.06 51.63
CA GLN A 832 -2.56 11.80 52.82
C GLN A 832 -2.19 13.25 52.53
N ASN A 833 -1.50 13.51 51.42
CA ASN A 833 -1.06 14.85 51.04
C ASN A 833 -2.22 15.71 50.54
N LEU A 834 -3.10 15.15 49.72
CA LEU A 834 -4.30 15.83 49.23
C LEU A 834 -5.22 16.22 50.39
N GLY A 835 -5.41 15.32 51.37
CA GLY A 835 -6.14 15.61 52.62
C GLY A 835 -5.46 16.63 53.56
N ARG A 836 -4.19 16.97 53.34
CA ARG A 836 -3.47 18.07 54.01
C ARG A 836 -3.46 19.37 53.20
N GLY A 837 -4.05 19.38 52.00
CA GLY A 837 -4.05 20.52 51.10
C GLY A 837 -2.74 20.70 50.30
N GLU A 838 -1.92 19.64 50.21
CA GLU A 838 -0.71 19.57 49.37
C GLU A 838 -1.03 18.88 48.04
N TYR A 839 -0.98 19.63 46.93
CA TYR A 839 -1.43 19.16 45.61
C TYR A 839 -0.28 18.94 44.60
N ARG A 840 0.99 19.06 45.02
CA ARG A 840 2.18 19.01 44.13
C ARG A 840 2.31 17.75 43.26
N GLN A 841 1.61 16.67 43.62
CA GLN A 841 1.57 15.41 42.87
C GLN A 841 0.56 15.42 41.71
N PHE A 842 -0.34 16.40 41.70
CA PHE A 842 -1.44 16.64 40.78
C PHE A 842 -1.33 18.07 40.21
N PRO A 843 -0.48 18.32 39.19
CA PRO A 843 -0.21 19.66 38.69
C PRO A 843 -1.46 20.43 38.22
N ASN A 844 -2.31 19.81 37.40
CA ASN A 844 -3.53 20.47 36.90
C ASN A 844 -4.47 20.86 38.06
N LEU A 845 -4.59 19.97 39.05
CA LEU A 845 -5.41 20.23 40.23
C LEU A 845 -4.79 21.29 41.17
N ASN A 846 -3.45 21.37 41.25
CA ASN A 846 -2.75 22.41 41.99
C ASN A 846 -2.99 23.79 41.36
N ASP A 847 -2.88 23.89 40.04
CA ASP A 847 -3.09 25.13 39.30
C ASP A 847 -4.55 25.61 39.42
N LEU A 848 -5.52 24.70 39.36
CA LEU A 848 -6.92 25.03 39.64
C LEU A 848 -7.13 25.52 41.09
N LYS A 849 -6.46 24.90 42.06
CA LYS A 849 -6.51 25.30 43.48
C LYS A 849 -5.92 26.70 43.72
N GLU A 850 -4.85 27.06 43.00
CA GLU A 850 -4.21 28.38 43.09
C GLU A 850 -5.05 29.49 42.43
N ASN A 851 -5.78 29.17 41.34
CA ASN A 851 -6.56 30.15 40.59
C ASN A 851 -8.03 30.30 41.03
N VAL A 852 -8.70 29.21 41.42
CA VAL A 852 -10.17 29.15 41.66
C VAL A 852 -10.51 28.65 43.07
N GLY A 853 -9.64 27.82 43.66
CA GLY A 853 -9.89 27.16 44.94
C GLY A 853 -10.70 25.86 44.81
N LEU A 854 -10.59 24.99 45.81
CA LEU A 854 -11.23 23.68 45.84
C LEU A 854 -12.08 23.51 47.11
N PRO A 855 -13.37 23.15 47.01
CA PRO A 855 -14.20 22.88 48.20
C PRO A 855 -13.80 21.58 48.92
N ASP A 856 -13.88 21.58 50.26
CA ASP A 856 -13.42 20.47 51.11
C ASP A 856 -14.14 19.13 50.85
N ASP A 857 -15.40 19.16 50.40
CA ASP A 857 -16.16 17.96 50.04
C ASP A 857 -15.64 17.31 48.74
N VAL A 858 -15.16 18.12 47.79
CA VAL A 858 -14.49 17.66 46.56
C VAL A 858 -13.18 16.96 46.91
N VAL A 859 -12.36 17.61 47.74
CA VAL A 859 -11.07 17.08 48.21
C VAL A 859 -11.26 15.77 48.97
N ARG A 860 -12.29 15.69 49.83
CA ARG A 860 -12.65 14.44 50.53
C ARG A 860 -13.03 13.33 49.55
N SER A 861 -13.86 13.63 48.54
CA SER A 861 -14.26 12.65 47.52
C SER A 861 -13.06 12.07 46.75
N PHE A 862 -12.02 12.88 46.48
CA PHE A 862 -10.78 12.42 45.86
C PHE A 862 -9.93 11.55 46.81
N CYS A 863 -9.89 11.87 48.11
CA CYS A 863 -9.24 11.03 49.12
C CYS A 863 -9.92 9.65 49.27
N ASP A 864 -11.26 9.63 49.28
CA ASP A 864 -12.05 8.40 49.35
C ASP A 864 -11.80 7.54 48.10
N HIS A 865 -11.74 8.16 46.93
CA HIS A 865 -11.41 7.50 45.66
C HIS A 865 -9.98 6.91 45.65
N LEU A 866 -8.97 7.64 46.12
CA LEU A 866 -7.59 7.12 46.24
C LEU A 866 -7.51 5.95 47.24
N SER A 867 -8.28 5.99 48.31
CA SER A 867 -8.35 4.90 49.31
C SER A 867 -8.98 3.64 48.71
N MET A 868 -10.09 3.79 47.97
CA MET A 868 -10.72 2.69 47.22
C MET A 868 -9.79 2.08 46.17
N LEU A 869 -9.03 2.90 45.42
CA LEU A 869 -8.04 2.41 44.46
C LEU A 869 -6.87 1.68 45.14
N HIS A 870 -6.43 2.14 46.31
CA HIS A 870 -5.41 1.47 47.11
C HIS A 870 -5.87 0.08 47.56
N GLU A 871 -7.12 -0.06 48.01
CA GLU A 871 -7.72 -1.36 48.38
C GLU A 871 -7.84 -2.30 47.16
N ASP A 872 -8.37 -1.80 46.04
CA ASP A 872 -8.54 -2.60 44.80
C ASP A 872 -7.18 -3.07 44.23
N MET A 873 -6.13 -2.23 44.31
CA MET A 873 -4.76 -2.65 44.01
C MET A 873 -4.26 -3.75 44.97
N CYS A 874 -4.46 -3.58 46.28
CA CYS A 874 -4.03 -4.58 47.26
C CYS A 874 -4.71 -5.95 47.05
N GLU A 875 -5.99 -5.95 46.66
CA GLU A 875 -6.74 -7.18 46.37
C GLU A 875 -6.27 -7.82 45.05
N ARG A 876 -6.25 -7.07 43.94
CA ARG A 876 -5.90 -7.61 42.60
C ARG A 876 -4.44 -8.01 42.45
N TYR A 877 -3.54 -7.51 43.29
CA TYR A 877 -2.12 -7.86 43.30
C TYR A 877 -1.70 -8.70 44.50
N LYS A 878 -2.65 -9.23 45.28
CA LYS A 878 -2.40 -9.97 46.52
C LYS A 878 -1.37 -11.09 46.37
N ASP A 879 -1.42 -11.85 45.27
CA ASP A 879 -0.47 -12.90 44.92
C ASP A 879 0.97 -12.36 44.77
N ILE A 880 1.15 -11.30 43.98
CA ILE A 880 2.46 -10.64 43.74
C ILE A 880 2.99 -9.96 45.02
N LEU A 881 2.10 -9.38 45.83
CA LEU A 881 2.48 -8.75 47.11
C LEU A 881 2.92 -9.80 48.13
N SER A 882 2.17 -10.91 48.25
CA SER A 882 2.49 -12.05 49.13
C SER A 882 3.68 -12.90 48.68
N MET A 883 4.18 -12.69 47.46
CA MET A 883 5.27 -13.47 46.89
C MET A 883 6.55 -13.32 47.71
N MET A 884 6.94 -14.36 48.45
CA MET A 884 8.20 -14.39 49.18
C MET A 884 9.35 -14.59 48.20
N ILE A 885 10.22 -13.59 48.09
CA ILE A 885 11.47 -13.65 47.32
C ILE A 885 12.59 -13.83 48.35
N PRO A 886 13.32 -14.95 48.36
CA PRO A 886 14.44 -15.13 49.29
C PRO A 886 15.53 -14.10 49.01
N ASP A 887 16.13 -13.53 50.07
CA ASP A 887 17.15 -12.47 49.94
C ASP A 887 18.34 -12.93 49.08
N TRP A 888 18.71 -14.22 49.19
CA TRP A 888 19.78 -14.82 48.38
C TRP A 888 19.49 -14.87 46.87
N VAL A 889 18.23 -14.70 46.42
CA VAL A 889 17.91 -14.56 44.99
C VAL A 889 18.26 -13.15 44.49
N LEU A 890 18.24 -12.15 45.37
CA LEU A 890 18.65 -10.77 45.06
C LEU A 890 20.15 -10.56 45.22
N ASP A 891 20.74 -11.13 46.26
CA ASP A 891 22.19 -11.18 46.47
C ASP A 891 22.58 -12.51 47.14
N PRO A 892 23.10 -13.50 46.41
CA PRO A 892 23.43 -14.81 46.97
C PRO A 892 24.59 -14.79 47.97
N PHE A 893 25.27 -13.64 48.14
CA PHE A 893 26.37 -13.46 49.09
C PHE A 893 25.91 -12.89 50.45
N THR A 894 24.60 -12.85 50.73
CA THR A 894 24.03 -12.43 52.02
C THR A 894 24.00 -13.53 53.08
N SER A 895 23.56 -13.18 54.30
CA SER A 895 23.44 -14.09 55.44
C SER A 895 22.56 -15.33 55.15
N LEU A 896 22.96 -16.48 55.68
CA LEU A 896 22.21 -17.75 55.63
C LEU A 896 21.02 -17.81 56.60
N ALA A 897 20.75 -16.73 57.34
CA ALA A 897 19.65 -16.66 58.30
C ALA A 897 18.28 -16.86 57.61
N GLY A 898 17.53 -17.89 58.03
CA GLY A 898 16.19 -18.19 57.49
C GLY A 898 16.16 -19.00 56.19
N VAL A 899 17.31 -19.46 55.67
CA VAL A 899 17.38 -20.32 54.48
C VAL A 899 17.00 -21.77 54.83
N GLU A 900 16.13 -22.40 54.03
CA GLU A 900 15.79 -23.82 54.19
C GLU A 900 17.02 -24.73 54.00
N VAL A 901 17.14 -25.77 54.84
CA VAL A 901 18.30 -26.69 54.88
C VAL A 901 18.67 -27.27 53.51
N ALA A 902 17.68 -27.55 52.65
CA ALA A 902 17.87 -28.12 51.31
C ALA A 902 18.73 -27.25 50.35
N TYR A 903 18.86 -25.94 50.63
CA TYR A 903 19.60 -24.97 49.82
C TYR A 903 20.89 -24.47 50.48
N GLN A 904 21.10 -24.74 51.77
CA GLN A 904 22.24 -24.21 52.53
C GLN A 904 23.59 -24.70 51.98
N GLU A 905 23.66 -25.97 51.55
CA GLU A 905 24.87 -26.58 50.96
C GLU A 905 25.34 -25.82 49.71
N GLU A 906 24.49 -25.73 48.67
CA GLU A 906 24.79 -25.01 47.43
C GLU A 906 25.09 -23.52 47.68
N LEU A 907 24.43 -22.89 48.66
CA LEU A 907 24.69 -21.49 49.02
C LEU A 907 26.07 -21.30 49.66
N ILE A 908 26.49 -22.17 50.58
CA ILE A 908 27.83 -22.12 51.18
C ILE A 908 28.91 -22.31 50.11
N GLU A 909 28.71 -23.26 49.19
CA GLU A 909 29.62 -23.50 48.08
C GLU A 909 29.68 -22.32 47.09
N MET A 910 28.56 -21.67 46.80
CA MET A 910 28.52 -20.44 45.99
C MET A 910 29.22 -19.27 46.70
N GLN A 911 29.00 -19.10 48.00
CA GLN A 911 29.59 -18.01 48.80
C GLN A 911 31.10 -18.13 48.97
N ALA A 912 31.62 -19.37 49.02
CA ALA A 912 33.05 -19.66 49.03
C ALA A 912 33.74 -19.42 47.66
N ASN A 913 32.98 -19.29 46.57
CA ASN A 913 33.53 -19.14 45.23
C ASN A 913 33.88 -17.67 44.91
N GLU A 914 35.15 -17.31 45.13
CA GLU A 914 35.68 -15.96 44.85
C GLU A 914 35.56 -15.52 43.38
N GLU A 915 35.46 -16.45 42.42
CA GLU A 915 35.31 -16.10 40.99
C GLU A 915 33.90 -15.62 40.63
N LEU A 916 32.89 -15.96 41.44
CA LEU A 916 31.49 -15.55 41.23
C LEU A 916 31.17 -14.18 41.84
N LYS A 917 31.85 -13.78 42.92
CA LYS A 917 31.62 -12.50 43.60
C LYS A 917 31.76 -11.26 42.69
N PRO A 918 32.71 -11.18 41.73
CA PRO A 918 32.72 -10.08 40.77
C PRO A 918 31.52 -10.07 39.81
N LYS A 919 30.95 -11.25 39.48
CA LYS A 919 29.91 -11.40 38.45
C LYS A 919 28.55 -10.83 38.89
N ILE A 920 28.26 -10.78 40.19
CA ILE A 920 27.01 -10.18 40.72
C ILE A 920 26.93 -8.66 40.48
N LYS A 921 28.05 -7.98 40.20
CA LYS A 921 28.09 -6.53 39.90
C LYS A 921 27.31 -6.14 38.64
N GLY A 922 27.02 -7.09 37.74
CA GLY A 922 26.11 -6.88 36.61
C GLY A 922 24.62 -6.85 37.00
N GLY A 923 24.30 -7.18 38.26
CA GLY A 923 22.95 -7.31 38.80
C GLY A 923 22.46 -8.76 38.81
N TYR A 924 21.59 -9.08 39.77
CA TYR A 924 21.08 -10.43 40.02
C TYR A 924 20.54 -11.15 38.77
N THR A 925 19.86 -10.42 37.87
CA THR A 925 19.32 -11.01 36.64
C THR A 925 20.44 -11.49 35.70
N SER A 926 21.52 -10.71 35.51
CA SER A 926 22.63 -11.15 34.64
C SER A 926 23.51 -12.22 35.29
N PHE A 927 23.50 -12.32 36.62
CA PHE A 927 24.17 -13.37 37.36
C PHE A 927 23.45 -14.71 37.12
N TRP A 928 22.20 -14.83 37.56
CA TRP A 928 21.43 -16.08 37.50
C TRP A 928 21.23 -16.65 36.09
N LEU A 929 21.23 -15.82 35.05
CA LEU A 929 21.11 -16.29 33.66
C LEU A 929 22.38 -16.97 33.11
N GLN A 930 23.52 -16.92 33.82
CA GLN A 930 24.77 -17.53 33.36
C GLN A 930 24.70 -19.06 33.39
N GLN A 931 25.11 -19.68 32.29
CA GLN A 931 25.09 -21.14 32.11
C GLN A 931 25.91 -21.89 33.18
N GLU A 932 27.06 -21.34 33.57
CA GLU A 932 27.92 -21.87 34.63
C GLU A 932 27.16 -22.03 35.96
N ILE A 933 26.35 -21.03 36.34
CA ILE A 933 25.64 -21.01 37.63
C ILE A 933 24.52 -22.04 37.65
N ARG A 934 23.80 -22.20 36.53
CA ARG A 934 22.77 -23.25 36.35
C ARG A 934 23.36 -24.67 36.42
N GLN A 935 24.61 -24.86 35.97
CA GLN A 935 25.27 -26.16 36.00
C GLN A 935 25.86 -26.49 37.37
N LEU A 936 26.43 -25.51 38.07
CA LEU A 936 27.05 -25.70 39.38
C LEU A 936 26.04 -25.74 40.53
N TYR A 937 24.95 -24.96 40.47
CA TYR A 937 24.00 -24.78 41.57
C TYR A 937 22.54 -25.00 41.12
N PRO A 938 22.17 -26.24 40.75
CA PRO A 938 20.89 -26.55 40.15
C PRO A 938 19.70 -26.41 41.11
N ARG A 939 19.84 -26.66 42.43
CA ARG A 939 18.73 -26.46 43.39
C ARG A 939 18.43 -24.97 43.54
N LEU A 940 19.47 -24.13 43.67
CA LEU A 940 19.30 -22.67 43.75
C LEU A 940 18.68 -22.11 42.46
N TRP A 941 19.17 -22.54 41.30
CA TRP A 941 18.61 -22.16 40.00
C TRP A 941 17.12 -22.51 39.89
N ASN A 942 16.71 -23.69 40.34
CA ASN A 942 15.31 -24.14 40.28
C ASN A 942 14.33 -23.27 41.09
N VAL A 943 14.82 -22.50 42.07
CA VAL A 943 14.05 -21.47 42.78
C VAL A 943 14.14 -20.14 42.02
N ALA A 944 15.35 -19.66 41.71
CA ALA A 944 15.56 -18.36 41.06
C ALA A 944 14.81 -18.23 39.72
N LYS A 945 14.80 -19.28 38.89
CA LYS A 945 14.15 -19.29 37.57
C LYS A 945 12.66 -18.97 37.62
N LYS A 946 11.97 -19.34 38.71
CA LYS A 946 10.53 -19.09 38.94
C LYS A 946 10.18 -17.61 39.07
N PHE A 947 11.17 -16.74 39.33
CA PHE A 947 10.97 -15.29 39.42
C PHE A 947 11.49 -14.53 38.19
N LEU A 948 12.40 -15.13 37.41
CA LEU A 948 13.15 -14.48 36.34
C LEU A 948 12.58 -14.74 34.94
N ILE A 949 12.23 -16.00 34.63
CA ILE A 949 11.76 -16.41 33.29
C ILE A 949 10.29 -16.07 33.01
N PRO A 950 9.33 -16.13 33.96
CA PRO A 950 7.92 -15.91 33.62
C PRO A 950 7.64 -14.57 32.93
N PHE A 951 6.70 -14.60 31.99
CA PHE A 951 6.07 -13.37 31.49
C PHE A 951 5.21 -12.75 32.61
N PRO A 952 5.36 -11.44 32.91
CA PRO A 952 4.51 -10.76 33.88
C PRO A 952 3.20 -10.20 33.28
N SER A 953 3.12 -10.05 31.95
CA SER A 953 2.01 -9.42 31.24
C SER A 953 1.73 -10.09 29.89
N SER A 954 0.51 -9.91 29.36
CA SER A 954 0.09 -10.30 28.00
C SER A 954 0.45 -9.23 26.94
N TYR A 955 1.21 -8.20 27.29
CA TYR A 955 1.50 -7.03 26.44
C TYR A 955 2.05 -7.36 25.04
N LEU A 956 2.96 -8.35 24.91
CA LEU A 956 3.47 -8.71 23.58
C LEU A 956 2.39 -9.25 22.64
N VAL A 957 1.34 -9.87 23.17
CA VAL A 957 0.21 -10.37 22.38
C VAL A 957 -0.75 -9.22 22.06
N GLU A 958 -1.06 -8.33 23.02
CA GLU A 958 -1.82 -7.10 22.76
C GLU A 958 -1.16 -6.26 21.65
N ARG A 959 0.16 -6.10 21.70
CA ARG A 959 0.96 -5.47 20.64
C ARG A 959 0.94 -6.25 19.33
N GLY A 960 0.94 -7.59 19.40
CA GLY A 960 0.85 -8.48 18.25
C GLY A 960 -0.50 -8.42 17.52
N PHE A 961 -1.61 -8.24 18.24
CA PHE A 961 -2.93 -7.98 17.64
C PHE A 961 -3.10 -6.56 17.09
N SER A 962 -2.24 -5.63 17.50
CA SER A 962 -2.27 -4.23 17.05
C SER A 962 -1.42 -3.98 15.79
N ALA A 963 -0.65 -4.99 15.35
CA ALA A 963 0.27 -4.95 14.21
C ALA A 963 -0.31 -5.69 13.00
#